data_AF-A0A7L8V4P8-F1
#
_entry.id   AF-A0A7L8V4P8-F1
#
_cell.length_a   1.000
_cell.length_b   1.000
_cell.length_c   1.000
_cell.angle_alpha   90.00
_cell.angle_beta   90.00
_cell.angle_gamma   90.00
#
_symmetry.space_group_name_H-M   'P 1'
#
loop_
_entity.id
_entity.type
_entity.pdbx_description
1 polymer ?
#
loop_
_entity_poly.entity_id
_entity_poly.type
_entity_poly.pdbx_seq_one_letter_code
_entity_poly.pdbx_strand_id
1 'polypeptide(L)'
;MTRFKCDFGSRFRILKGGKISLVVSALLGSTSLSFAAPTGGVVTSGNATISQNGNTTNIVQTTNKATINWNSFSIAPNETVNFNQPSINSITLNRIVGNEKSIIDGALNANGQVWILNSNGILFNSNAKINTAGLLATTKNITDTDFNAGNYKFSGNSTESVINMGTIDISDSGYVALLANTVQNDGTIKAHKGTVHLTGASEATINLNGNSIVNLTVDKGILDALVENQGAILADGGKIYLTTNAVDELLKGVVNNTGIIEAKSLDDISSEVILFAHGGTAKIGGTIHSKDGFVETSGRYFDFLGADIKAGEWLIDPVNITIDSTLATAIENGLASGNVKITTDTTDGTRLDTTTGESDTEDEGNINVNSAISWSSNHTLTLSAYNDINVNENITHTGTSAGGVIFLYGQGTANGGTSAYNLASGKTVVSPSIQWRKGSDLNSYRYAIVNNDLFIGNKYIELGISYSNGGKFGSSYTPSLFFGRQTPSGIGMVGDADGFGEGNDLRIDYFLPGSPAEQFTAGYGDYTTAAKNFASDINGYELLGLNDNNQLEMKLTSTVGDMKVEQTFTLGLSDKYFNNSVTLTNNGSSTITNPTFIRSFDPDNTVDMGGNYSTIQKIESTIVSDGAAAVSATSIAGDTYETTSGSQSKIIYYSTDKKATVGYGSVFFSGNSNAISTMITTANSLSKNDTATGDIGIGIIFQPDSLVASSSTTFNYLTSLDNRDMSTILSELNEVAIDSSTPQTSTPQQITNNNDNSIQKVITTIINSQQIKVDTPKIIQPVFTPTQTPFISVIQIPVSTLSTGVVSTPLANIALKLGVSQGDNVSVVSAPETGKQAEKITLAEIAQIKTNGNKENTQSSNIEVQETRVALGGGSLVELVNGGVSLPEGVDQEFYVVKSSLRGRN
;
A
#
# COMPACT_ATOMS: atom_id res chain seq x y z
N MET A 1 -64.23 3.65 59.40
CA MET A 1 -63.42 4.18 58.29
C MET A 1 -64.37 4.83 57.28
N THR A 2 -64.82 6.07 57.50
CA THR A 2 -64.34 7.30 56.82
C THR A 2 -64.35 7.16 55.28
N ARG A 3 -65.43 7.58 54.59
CA ARG A 3 -65.72 8.94 54.03
C ARG A 3 -64.93 9.17 52.70
N PHE A 4 -65.46 9.63 51.55
CA PHE A 4 -66.52 10.59 51.22
C PHE A 4 -67.02 10.41 49.75
N LYS A 5 -68.25 10.89 49.49
CA LYS A 5 -68.89 11.19 48.19
C LYS A 5 -68.13 12.29 47.41
N CYS A 6 -68.37 12.39 46.09
CA CYS A 6 -69.01 13.58 45.48
C CYS A 6 -69.44 13.35 44.02
N ASP A 7 -70.74 13.45 43.80
CA ASP A 7 -71.42 13.90 42.57
C ASP A 7 -71.26 15.43 42.44
N PHE A 8 -71.47 16.01 41.25
CA PHE A 8 -72.33 17.18 41.01
C PHE A 8 -72.05 17.78 39.63
N GLY A 9 -72.99 17.57 38.70
CA GLY A 9 -73.17 18.48 37.57
C GLY A 9 -73.75 19.83 38.02
N SER A 10 -73.31 20.93 37.39
CA SER A 10 -74.01 22.23 37.25
C SER A 10 -73.23 23.09 36.25
N ARG A 11 -73.77 23.46 35.07
CA ARG A 11 -74.71 24.57 34.81
C ARG A 11 -74.23 25.92 35.35
N PHE A 12 -73.39 26.62 34.57
CA PHE A 12 -73.12 28.04 34.81
C PHE A 12 -74.34 28.87 34.39
N ARG A 13 -75.01 29.45 35.38
CA ARG A 13 -76.09 30.42 35.24
C ARG A 13 -75.59 31.74 35.84
N ILE A 14 -75.64 32.79 35.02
CA ILE A 14 -75.23 34.16 35.34
C ILE A 14 -76.08 34.69 36.51
N LEU A 15 -75.42 35.27 37.52
CA LEU A 15 -76.07 36.12 38.52
C LEU A 15 -75.45 37.52 38.50
N LYS A 16 -76.36 38.50 38.38
CA LYS A 16 -76.16 39.94 38.41
C LYS A 16 -75.87 40.43 39.83
N GLY A 17 -74.97 41.41 39.93
CA GLY A 17 -75.12 42.55 40.86
C GLY A 17 -73.96 42.77 41.84
N GLY A 18 -73.32 43.95 41.77
CA GLY A 18 -72.65 44.54 42.95
C GLY A 18 -71.30 45.25 42.79
N LYS A 19 -71.23 46.28 41.93
CA LYS A 19 -70.47 47.57 41.98
C LYS A 19 -69.05 47.72 42.60
N ILE A 20 -68.31 48.68 42.00
CA ILE A 20 -67.14 49.50 42.45
C ILE A 20 -65.78 48.89 42.02
N SER A 21 -64.82 49.51 41.31
CA SER A 21 -64.52 50.91 40.94
C SER A 21 -63.50 50.99 39.76
N LEU A 22 -63.42 52.19 39.14
CA LEU A 22 -62.22 52.91 38.67
C LEU A 22 -61.42 52.51 37.39
N VAL A 23 -61.60 53.33 36.34
CA VAL A 23 -60.58 54.06 35.52
C VAL A 23 -59.41 53.28 34.89
N VAL A 24 -59.41 53.09 33.56
CA VAL A 24 -58.66 53.83 32.52
C VAL A 24 -59.01 53.23 31.16
N SER A 25 -59.36 54.11 30.24
CA SER A 25 -59.70 53.84 28.84
C SER A 25 -58.45 53.73 27.96
N ALA A 26 -58.50 52.81 27.00
CA ALA A 26 -57.84 52.89 25.68
C ALA A 26 -56.32 53.06 25.60
N LEU A 27 -55.57 51.97 25.77
CA LEU A 27 -54.33 51.72 25.00
C LEU A 27 -53.99 50.21 24.98
N LEU A 28 -54.91 49.37 24.50
CA LEU A 28 -54.58 48.00 24.11
C LEU A 28 -54.23 47.99 22.62
N GLY A 29 -53.19 48.74 22.26
CA GLY A 29 -52.39 48.36 21.10
C GLY A 29 -51.72 47.07 21.51
N SER A 30 -52.07 45.96 20.87
CA SER A 30 -51.34 44.70 20.98
C SER A 30 -49.93 44.93 20.45
N THR A 31 -49.03 45.43 21.28
CA THR A 31 -47.60 45.26 21.10
C THR A 31 -47.36 43.77 21.26
N SER A 32 -47.39 43.01 20.16
CA SER A 32 -46.65 41.76 20.12
C SER A 32 -45.20 42.13 20.37
N LEU A 33 -44.74 41.95 21.61
CA LEU A 33 -43.31 41.89 21.90
C LEU A 33 -42.78 40.68 21.11
N SER A 34 -42.33 40.93 19.88
CA SER A 34 -41.55 39.97 19.12
C SER A 34 -40.22 39.88 19.86
N PHE A 35 -40.11 38.93 20.79
CA PHE A 35 -38.81 38.58 21.36
C PHE A 35 -38.01 37.94 20.23
N ALA A 36 -36.87 38.53 19.90
CA ALA A 36 -35.96 37.91 18.95
C ALA A 36 -35.49 36.55 19.49
N ALA A 37 -35.47 35.53 18.64
CA ALA A 37 -34.85 34.26 18.98
C ALA A 37 -33.29 34.40 18.95
N PRO A 38 -32.50 33.55 19.64
CA PRO A 38 -32.85 32.41 20.50
C PRO A 38 -33.61 32.75 21.80
N THR A 39 -34.26 31.76 22.44
CA THR A 39 -35.06 31.98 23.68
C THR A 39 -34.74 30.98 24.81
N GLY A 40 -34.89 31.45 26.05
CA GLY A 40 -34.73 30.61 27.25
C GLY A 40 -33.29 30.21 27.56
N GLY A 41 -32.30 31.02 27.18
CA GLY A 41 -30.89 30.74 27.43
C GLY A 41 -30.50 30.80 28.90
N VAL A 42 -29.85 29.75 29.40
CA VAL A 42 -29.32 29.63 30.76
C VAL A 42 -27.87 29.17 30.68
N VAL A 43 -26.95 29.97 31.21
CA VAL A 43 -25.52 29.62 31.31
C VAL A 43 -25.35 28.56 32.38
N THR A 44 -24.85 27.37 32.01
CA THR A 44 -24.64 26.24 32.93
C THR A 44 -23.17 26.01 33.27
N SER A 45 -22.26 26.55 32.45
CA SER A 45 -20.82 26.46 32.67
C SER A 45 -20.09 27.67 32.08
N GLY A 46 -18.97 28.07 32.68
CA GLY A 46 -18.24 29.29 32.33
C GLY A 46 -19.02 30.56 32.68
N ASN A 47 -18.64 31.69 32.05
CA ASN A 47 -19.30 32.97 32.22
C ASN A 47 -19.67 33.57 30.85
N ALA A 48 -20.96 33.80 30.64
CA ALA A 48 -21.49 34.54 29.51
C ALA A 48 -22.69 35.39 29.96
N THR A 49 -22.94 36.49 29.27
CA THR A 49 -24.14 37.32 29.45
C THR A 49 -24.91 37.39 28.15
N ILE A 50 -26.23 37.20 28.23
CA ILE A 50 -27.13 37.20 27.08
C ILE A 50 -27.95 38.48 27.15
N SER A 51 -27.89 39.28 26.09
CA SER A 51 -28.64 40.53 25.97
C SER A 51 -29.33 40.61 24.62
N GLN A 52 -30.57 41.07 24.59
CA GLN A 52 -31.34 41.23 23.35
C GLN A 52 -31.68 42.70 23.14
N ASN A 53 -31.47 43.19 21.92
CA ASN A 53 -31.84 44.54 21.50
C ASN A 53 -32.48 44.48 20.11
N GLY A 54 -33.81 44.64 20.04
CA GLY A 54 -34.56 44.44 18.81
C GLY A 54 -34.33 43.03 18.26
N ASN A 55 -33.94 42.94 16.98
CA ASN A 55 -33.67 41.67 16.30
C ASN A 55 -32.25 41.14 16.53
N THR A 56 -31.47 41.72 17.43
CA THR A 56 -30.08 41.32 17.68
C THR A 56 -29.92 40.76 19.09
N THR A 57 -29.43 39.54 19.18
CA THR A 57 -28.99 38.90 20.43
C THR A 57 -27.48 38.98 20.53
N ASN A 58 -26.95 39.58 21.60
CA ASN A 58 -25.52 39.63 21.88
C ASN A 58 -25.20 38.73 23.08
N ILE A 59 -24.24 37.84 22.89
CA ILE A 59 -23.72 36.91 23.88
C ILE A 59 -22.27 37.31 24.16
N VAL A 60 -22.03 37.88 25.34
CA VAL A 60 -20.68 38.30 25.76
C VAL A 60 -20.13 37.26 26.72
N GLN A 61 -19.18 36.46 26.25
CA GLN A 61 -18.48 35.43 27.01
C GLN A 61 -17.17 36.00 27.57
N THR A 62 -16.86 35.71 28.83
CA THR A 62 -15.63 36.19 29.49
C THR A 62 -14.66 35.07 29.89
N THR A 63 -15.08 33.81 29.81
CA THR A 63 -14.23 32.62 30.01
C THR A 63 -13.82 31.98 28.69
N ASN A 64 -12.76 31.17 28.65
CA ASN A 64 -12.35 30.48 27.41
C ASN A 64 -13.39 29.47 26.90
N LYS A 65 -14.13 28.84 27.81
CA LYS A 65 -15.25 27.95 27.50
C LYS A 65 -16.50 28.43 28.22
N ALA A 66 -17.66 28.35 27.59
CA ALA A 66 -18.95 28.54 28.24
C ALA A 66 -19.99 27.59 27.62
N THR A 67 -20.89 27.06 28.45
CA THR A 67 -22.05 26.29 28.00
C THR A 67 -23.33 27.06 28.30
N ILE A 68 -24.21 27.16 27.30
CA ILE A 68 -25.52 27.76 27.40
C ILE A 68 -26.56 26.72 26.98
N ASN A 69 -27.46 26.37 27.89
CA ASN A 69 -28.64 25.57 27.58
C ASN A 69 -29.76 26.49 27.07
N TRP A 70 -30.43 26.12 25.99
CA TRP A 70 -31.50 26.89 25.35
C TRP A 70 -32.80 26.09 25.26
N ASN A 71 -33.94 26.74 25.46
CA ASN A 71 -35.23 26.14 25.15
C ASN A 71 -35.43 26.05 23.63
N SER A 72 -35.03 27.09 22.90
CA SER A 72 -35.00 27.09 21.43
C SER A 72 -33.87 27.98 20.95
N PHE A 73 -33.11 27.48 19.97
CA PHE A 73 -32.06 28.22 19.28
C PHE A 73 -32.36 28.23 17.78
N SER A 74 -33.07 29.27 17.35
CA SER A 74 -33.37 29.58 15.95
C SER A 74 -33.05 31.05 15.71
N ILE A 75 -32.81 31.44 14.45
CA ILE A 75 -32.49 32.80 14.04
C ILE A 75 -33.29 33.10 12.78
N ALA A 76 -34.30 33.95 12.84
CA ALA A 76 -35.13 34.31 11.69
C ALA A 76 -34.35 35.17 10.65
N PRO A 77 -34.84 35.33 9.39
CA PRO A 77 -34.11 36.01 8.32
C PRO A 77 -33.59 37.43 8.63
N ASN A 78 -34.28 38.15 9.51
CA ASN A 78 -33.95 39.52 9.91
C ASN A 78 -33.35 39.61 11.32
N GLU A 79 -32.96 38.47 11.90
CA GLU A 79 -32.33 38.37 13.21
C GLU A 79 -30.82 38.15 13.10
N THR A 80 -30.11 38.53 14.16
CA THR A 80 -28.66 38.36 14.25
C THR A 80 -28.27 37.91 15.65
N VAL A 81 -27.41 36.90 15.74
CA VAL A 81 -26.77 36.49 16.99
C VAL A 81 -25.28 36.76 16.91
N ASN A 82 -24.76 37.56 17.84
CA ASN A 82 -23.34 37.86 17.94
C ASN A 82 -22.75 37.24 19.20
N PHE A 83 -21.69 36.46 19.04
CA PHE A 83 -20.86 35.97 20.13
C PHE A 83 -19.59 36.83 20.21
N ASN A 84 -19.40 37.51 21.33
CA ASN A 84 -18.16 38.21 21.66
C ASN A 84 -17.42 37.39 22.72
N GLN A 85 -16.36 36.72 22.29
CA GLN A 85 -15.60 35.74 23.07
C GLN A 85 -14.17 36.25 23.33
N PRO A 86 -13.46 35.73 24.35
CA PRO A 86 -12.13 36.24 24.69
C PRO A 86 -11.07 36.13 23.58
N SER A 87 -11.13 35.09 22.74
CA SER A 87 -10.18 34.87 21.65
C SER A 87 -10.75 33.93 20.58
N ILE A 88 -9.99 33.76 19.49
CA ILE A 88 -10.26 32.78 18.43
C ILE A 88 -10.33 31.33 18.94
N ASN A 89 -9.64 31.03 20.04
CA ASN A 89 -9.60 29.70 20.68
C ASN A 89 -10.73 29.48 21.68
N SER A 90 -11.56 30.49 21.92
CA SER A 90 -12.66 30.39 22.88
C SER A 90 -13.87 29.71 22.26
N ILE A 91 -14.58 28.90 23.06
CA ILE A 91 -15.69 28.07 22.59
C ILE A 91 -16.96 28.41 23.37
N THR A 92 -18.06 28.67 22.68
CA THR A 92 -19.41 28.69 23.27
C THR A 92 -20.18 27.46 22.81
N LEU A 93 -20.53 26.59 23.76
CA LEU A 93 -21.39 25.43 23.52
C LEU A 93 -22.85 25.82 23.76
N ASN A 94 -23.66 25.81 22.69
CA ASN A 94 -25.09 26.04 22.74
C ASN A 94 -25.81 24.69 22.67
N ARG A 95 -26.37 24.24 23.79
CA ARG A 95 -27.11 22.98 23.88
C ARG A 95 -28.61 23.27 23.91
N ILE A 96 -29.36 22.71 22.97
CA ILE A 96 -30.81 22.87 22.93
C ILE A 96 -31.42 21.74 23.76
N VAL A 97 -32.13 22.10 24.83
CA VAL A 97 -32.81 21.15 25.74
C VAL A 97 -34.33 21.09 25.51
N GLY A 98 -34.86 21.97 24.66
CA GLY A 98 -36.25 21.89 24.19
C GLY A 98 -36.44 20.88 23.08
N ASN A 99 -37.66 20.85 22.52
CA ASN A 99 -38.09 19.82 21.56
C ASN A 99 -38.16 20.34 20.11
N GLU A 100 -37.66 21.55 19.85
CA GLU A 100 -37.74 22.20 18.55
C GLU A 100 -36.44 22.07 17.77
N LYS A 101 -36.55 21.90 16.44
CA LYS A 101 -35.43 21.96 15.51
C LYS A 101 -34.78 23.35 15.53
N SER A 102 -33.46 23.41 15.40
CA SER A 102 -32.76 24.68 15.19
C SER A 102 -32.90 25.11 13.74
N ILE A 103 -33.61 26.21 13.48
CA ILE A 103 -33.73 26.80 12.15
C ILE A 103 -32.97 28.12 12.16
N ILE A 104 -31.84 28.14 11.46
CA ILE A 104 -30.98 29.31 11.30
C ILE A 104 -31.22 29.84 9.89
N ASP A 105 -31.84 31.00 9.77
CA ASP A 105 -32.15 31.69 8.51
C ASP A 105 -31.60 33.13 8.49
N GLY A 106 -31.19 33.67 9.65
CA GLY A 106 -30.51 34.96 9.78
C GLY A 106 -28.99 34.85 9.91
N ALA A 107 -28.38 35.82 10.59
CA ALA A 107 -26.93 35.91 10.74
C ALA A 107 -26.44 35.39 12.11
N LEU A 108 -25.34 34.62 12.10
CA LEU A 108 -24.61 34.20 13.30
C LEU A 108 -23.15 34.64 13.16
N ASN A 109 -22.69 35.53 14.03
CA ASN A 109 -21.32 36.05 13.99
C ASN A 109 -20.57 35.72 15.28
N ALA A 110 -19.31 35.32 15.18
CA ALA A 110 -18.44 35.09 16.33
C ALA A 110 -16.98 35.38 16.01
N ASN A 111 -16.24 35.96 16.96
CA ASN A 111 -14.78 36.07 16.85
C ASN A 111 -14.04 34.81 17.33
N GLY A 112 -14.75 33.88 17.97
CA GLY A 112 -14.27 32.56 18.37
C GLY A 112 -15.13 31.44 17.80
N GLN A 113 -15.18 30.31 18.50
CA GLN A 113 -15.84 29.09 18.07
C GLN A 113 -17.26 28.98 18.65
N VAL A 114 -18.19 28.51 17.83
CA VAL A 114 -19.60 28.31 18.23
C VAL A 114 -19.99 26.86 17.98
N TRP A 115 -20.43 26.17 19.03
CA TRP A 115 -20.94 24.80 18.92
C TRP A 115 -22.46 24.81 19.12
N ILE A 116 -23.19 24.07 18.30
CA ILE A 116 -24.65 23.94 18.35
C ILE A 116 -25.00 22.45 18.45
N LEU A 117 -25.58 22.06 19.57
CA LEU A 117 -25.98 20.68 19.86
C LEU A 117 -27.52 20.63 19.96
N ASN A 118 -28.18 20.01 18.98
CA ASN A 118 -29.64 19.86 18.99
C ASN A 118 -30.06 18.47 18.48
N SER A 119 -30.53 17.61 19.38
CA SER A 119 -31.01 16.27 19.03
C SER A 119 -32.27 16.27 18.16
N ASN A 120 -32.97 17.41 18.03
CA ASN A 120 -34.14 17.56 17.15
C ASN A 120 -33.75 18.03 15.73
N GLY A 121 -32.45 18.12 15.42
CA GLY A 121 -31.94 18.51 14.12
C GLY A 121 -31.54 19.99 14.02
N ILE A 122 -30.77 20.28 12.97
CA ILE A 122 -30.25 21.63 12.68
C ILE A 122 -30.41 21.88 11.18
N LEU A 123 -30.99 23.04 10.82
CA LEU A 123 -31.12 23.53 9.46
C LEU A 123 -30.55 24.94 9.38
N PHE A 124 -29.47 25.11 8.63
CA PHE A 124 -29.04 26.41 8.13
C PHE A 124 -29.77 26.66 6.80
N ASN A 125 -30.86 27.41 6.84
CA ASN A 125 -31.70 27.68 5.67
C ASN A 125 -30.98 28.61 4.66
N SER A 126 -31.55 28.77 3.48
CA SER A 126 -30.93 29.49 2.34
C SER A 126 -30.45 30.92 2.62
N ASN A 127 -31.05 31.66 3.57
CA ASN A 127 -30.59 33.01 3.91
C ASN A 127 -29.53 33.03 5.03
N ALA A 128 -29.23 31.88 5.64
CA ALA A 128 -28.31 31.80 6.77
C ALA A 128 -26.91 32.29 6.38
N LYS A 129 -26.33 33.12 7.25
CA LYS A 129 -24.95 33.59 7.13
C LYS A 129 -24.22 33.35 8.43
N ILE A 130 -23.32 32.37 8.42
CA ILE A 130 -22.53 31.98 9.59
C ILE A 130 -21.11 32.46 9.39
N ASN A 131 -20.64 33.37 10.25
CA ASN A 131 -19.29 33.92 10.21
C ASN A 131 -18.61 33.71 11.57
N THR A 132 -17.81 32.66 11.71
CA THR A 132 -17.18 32.31 12.99
C THR A 132 -15.69 31.95 12.82
N ALA A 133 -14.96 31.79 13.92
CA ALA A 133 -13.62 31.23 13.86
C ALA A 133 -13.63 29.70 13.73
N GLY A 134 -14.65 29.04 14.25
CA GLY A 134 -14.89 27.62 14.08
C GLY A 134 -16.36 27.30 14.37
N LEU A 135 -16.88 26.26 13.74
CA LEU A 135 -18.26 25.83 13.87
C LEU A 135 -18.33 24.33 14.08
N LEU A 136 -19.06 23.91 15.11
CA LEU A 136 -19.52 22.54 15.26
C LEU A 136 -21.04 22.53 15.32
N ALA A 137 -21.70 21.76 14.47
CA ALA A 137 -23.15 21.57 14.53
C ALA A 137 -23.46 20.07 14.54
N THR A 138 -24.17 19.61 15.56
CA THR A 138 -24.42 18.19 15.73
C THR A 138 -25.77 17.87 16.36
N THR A 139 -26.32 16.71 16.01
CA THR A 139 -27.47 16.11 16.70
C THR A 139 -27.06 15.21 17.88
N LYS A 140 -25.75 15.03 18.08
CA LYS A 140 -25.16 14.31 19.20
C LYS A 140 -24.97 15.25 20.40
N ASN A 141 -24.61 14.69 21.54
CA ASN A 141 -24.46 15.42 22.79
C ASN A 141 -23.10 15.13 23.43
N ILE A 142 -22.67 16.07 24.28
CA ILE A 142 -21.49 15.97 25.15
C ILE A 142 -21.87 16.54 26.51
N THR A 143 -21.29 16.04 27.60
CA THR A 143 -21.53 16.59 28.94
C THR A 143 -20.73 17.88 29.17
N ASP A 144 -21.18 18.75 30.09
CA ASP A 144 -20.40 19.94 30.48
C ASP A 144 -19.05 19.54 31.10
N THR A 145 -19.01 18.41 31.82
CA THR A 145 -17.77 17.88 32.41
C THR A 145 -16.75 17.54 31.33
N ASP A 146 -17.16 16.76 30.33
CA ASP A 146 -16.30 16.34 29.22
C ASP A 146 -15.85 17.53 28.37
N PHE A 147 -16.79 18.42 28.03
CA PHE A 147 -16.49 19.66 27.31
C PHE A 147 -15.44 20.51 28.03
N ASN A 148 -15.57 20.70 29.34
CA ASN A 148 -14.62 21.48 30.11
C ASN A 148 -13.25 20.78 30.23
N ALA A 149 -13.24 19.46 30.41
CA ALA A 149 -12.04 18.64 30.45
C ALA A 149 -11.30 18.56 29.10
N GLY A 150 -11.95 18.95 27.99
CA GLY A 150 -11.38 18.81 26.64
C GLY A 150 -11.53 17.40 26.07
N ASN A 151 -12.36 16.55 26.68
CA ASN A 151 -12.71 15.22 26.21
C ASN A 151 -13.89 15.33 25.23
N TYR A 152 -13.64 15.72 23.98
CA TYR A 152 -14.74 15.99 23.03
C TYR A 152 -15.29 14.73 22.37
N LYS A 153 -15.86 13.85 23.20
CA LYS A 153 -16.60 12.67 22.75
C LYS A 153 -18.09 12.99 22.65
N PHE A 154 -18.64 12.86 21.45
CA PHE A 154 -20.04 13.11 21.14
C PHE A 154 -20.79 11.80 20.95
N SER A 155 -21.97 11.69 21.55
CA SER A 155 -22.84 10.52 21.39
C SER A 155 -24.32 10.88 21.49
N GLY A 156 -25.19 10.03 20.94
CA GLY A 156 -26.63 10.22 21.05
C GLY A 156 -27.42 9.42 20.03
N ASN A 157 -28.67 9.12 20.37
CA ASN A 157 -29.57 8.28 19.57
C ASN A 157 -30.42 9.08 18.57
N SER A 158 -30.14 10.37 18.36
CA SER A 158 -30.88 11.18 17.39
C SER A 158 -30.68 10.65 15.97
N THR A 159 -31.79 10.51 15.25
CA THR A 159 -31.86 10.20 13.82
C THR A 159 -32.05 11.44 12.95
N GLU A 160 -32.11 12.63 13.56
CA GLU A 160 -32.29 13.89 12.86
C GLU A 160 -31.02 14.32 12.13
N SER A 161 -31.20 15.23 11.18
CA SER A 161 -30.15 15.67 10.26
C SER A 161 -29.54 17.02 10.64
N VAL A 162 -28.31 17.24 10.15
CA VAL A 162 -27.70 18.57 10.02
C VAL A 162 -27.66 18.94 8.55
N ILE A 163 -28.38 19.99 8.17
CA ILE A 163 -28.52 20.41 6.76
C ILE A 163 -28.04 21.86 6.62
N ASN A 164 -27.11 22.11 5.70
CA ASN A 164 -26.71 23.45 5.29
C ASN A 164 -27.22 23.78 3.89
N MET A 165 -28.09 24.78 3.78
CA MET A 165 -28.53 25.41 2.52
C MET A 165 -28.02 26.86 2.40
N GLY A 166 -27.43 27.41 3.46
CA GLY A 166 -26.95 28.79 3.53
C GLY A 166 -25.45 28.92 3.26
N THR A 167 -24.83 29.98 3.78
CA THR A 167 -23.38 30.19 3.71
C THR A 167 -22.75 30.07 5.09
N ILE A 168 -21.79 29.15 5.22
CA ILE A 168 -20.89 29.02 6.37
C ILE A 168 -19.51 29.50 5.93
N ASP A 169 -19.05 30.61 6.51
CA ASP A 169 -17.77 31.24 6.21
C ASP A 169 -16.92 31.28 7.48
N ILE A 170 -15.88 30.45 7.53
CA ILE A 170 -15.00 30.32 8.69
C ILE A 170 -13.72 31.11 8.45
N SER A 171 -13.25 31.78 9.49
CA SER A 171 -11.94 32.47 9.48
C SER A 171 -10.81 31.51 9.08
N ASP A 172 -9.79 32.03 8.41
CA ASP A 172 -8.61 31.25 7.99
C ASP A 172 -8.08 30.34 9.12
N SER A 173 -7.72 29.11 8.76
CA SER A 173 -7.22 28.07 9.67
C SER A 173 -8.20 27.59 10.74
N GLY A 174 -9.47 27.98 10.65
CA GLY A 174 -10.54 27.44 11.48
C GLY A 174 -11.09 26.09 10.99
N TYR A 175 -12.27 25.72 11.46
CA TYR A 175 -12.93 24.48 11.04
C TYR A 175 -14.45 24.55 10.96
N VAL A 176 -15.03 23.66 10.16
CA VAL A 176 -16.44 23.27 10.21
C VAL A 176 -16.53 21.78 10.53
N ALA A 177 -17.32 21.40 11.52
CA ALA A 177 -17.67 20.00 11.79
C ALA A 177 -19.19 19.84 11.87
N LEU A 178 -19.78 19.20 10.86
CA LEU A 178 -21.19 18.81 10.85
C LEU A 178 -21.27 17.31 11.15
N LEU A 179 -21.91 16.94 12.27
CA LEU A 179 -21.93 15.56 12.78
C LEU A 179 -23.36 15.10 13.10
N ALA A 180 -23.87 14.11 12.39
CA ALA A 180 -25.20 13.54 12.61
C ALA A 180 -25.30 12.13 12.02
N ASN A 181 -26.48 11.52 11.98
CA ASN A 181 -26.70 10.34 11.15
C ASN A 181 -26.75 10.72 9.67
N THR A 182 -27.41 11.85 9.38
CA THR A 182 -27.50 12.44 8.04
C THR A 182 -26.95 13.86 8.05
N VAL A 183 -25.95 14.11 7.21
CA VAL A 183 -25.34 15.43 7.01
C VAL A 183 -25.48 15.80 5.55
N GLN A 184 -26.02 16.99 5.27
CA GLN A 184 -26.21 17.48 3.90
C GLN A 184 -25.68 18.91 3.76
N ASN A 185 -24.92 19.14 2.69
CA ASN A 185 -24.52 20.47 2.26
C ASN A 185 -25.09 20.75 0.86
N ASP A 186 -26.13 21.57 0.81
CA ASP A 186 -26.75 22.13 -0.40
C ASP A 186 -26.33 23.61 -0.61
N GLY A 187 -25.73 24.22 0.42
CA GLY A 187 -25.26 25.60 0.44
C GLY A 187 -23.79 25.75 0.11
N THR A 188 -23.11 26.69 0.77
CA THR A 188 -21.67 26.93 0.62
C THR A 188 -20.98 26.85 1.98
N ILE A 189 -19.86 26.13 2.03
CA ILE A 189 -18.93 26.10 3.17
C ILE A 189 -17.59 26.65 2.71
N LYS A 190 -17.01 27.58 3.47
CA LYS A 190 -15.66 28.13 3.24
C LYS A 190 -14.81 28.00 4.49
N ALA A 191 -13.62 27.43 4.36
CA ALA A 191 -12.66 27.26 5.44
C ALA A 191 -11.22 27.21 4.90
N HIS A 192 -10.74 28.32 4.34
CA HIS A 192 -9.39 28.42 3.79
C HIS A 192 -8.33 28.11 4.85
N LYS A 193 -7.31 27.32 4.48
CA LYS A 193 -6.25 26.82 5.37
C LYS A 193 -6.75 26.03 6.59
N GLY A 194 -8.03 25.70 6.61
CA GLY A 194 -8.76 25.08 7.71
C GLY A 194 -9.24 23.68 7.36
N THR A 195 -10.14 23.16 8.18
CA THR A 195 -10.66 21.79 8.02
C THR A 195 -12.18 21.75 7.95
N VAL A 196 -12.74 21.01 6.99
CA VAL A 196 -14.18 20.73 6.90
C VAL A 196 -14.42 19.24 7.13
N HIS A 197 -15.24 18.90 8.12
CA HIS A 197 -15.76 17.55 8.35
C HIS A 197 -17.28 17.52 8.16
N LEU A 198 -17.74 16.66 7.26
CA LEU A 198 -19.12 16.21 7.17
C LEU A 198 -19.14 14.74 7.54
N THR A 199 -19.69 14.40 8.71
CA THR A 199 -19.55 13.06 9.27
C THR A 199 -20.89 12.44 9.65
N GLY A 200 -21.15 11.26 9.08
CA GLY A 200 -22.26 10.37 9.43
C GLY A 200 -21.84 9.35 10.48
N ALA A 201 -22.31 9.49 11.73
CA ALA A 201 -21.92 8.60 12.84
C ALA A 201 -22.91 8.60 14.02
N SER A 202 -22.88 7.52 14.83
CA SER A 202 -23.56 7.46 16.14
C SER A 202 -22.74 8.11 17.24
N GLU A 203 -21.44 7.81 17.26
CA GLU A 203 -20.46 8.34 18.21
C GLU A 203 -19.21 8.78 17.47
N ALA A 204 -18.66 9.94 17.85
CA ALA A 204 -17.41 10.43 17.31
C ALA A 204 -16.64 11.22 18.36
N THR A 205 -15.32 11.16 18.28
CA THR A 205 -14.39 11.92 19.12
C THR A 205 -13.64 12.93 18.26
N ILE A 206 -13.57 14.17 18.74
CA ILE A 206 -12.83 15.25 18.08
C ILE A 206 -11.63 15.64 18.94
N ASN A 207 -10.45 15.66 18.36
CA ASN A 207 -9.27 16.22 19.00
C ASN A 207 -8.98 17.61 18.43
N LEU A 208 -8.96 18.62 19.30
CA LEU A 208 -8.70 20.02 18.92
C LEU A 208 -7.35 20.49 19.46
N ASN A 209 -6.65 21.27 18.65
CA ASN A 209 -5.54 22.11 19.08
C ASN A 209 -5.91 23.57 18.84
N GLY A 210 -6.42 24.24 19.88
CA GLY A 210 -6.93 25.61 19.76
C GLY A 210 -8.16 25.67 18.83
N ASN A 211 -8.00 26.34 17.68
CA ASN A 211 -9.02 26.50 16.65
C ASN A 211 -8.86 25.56 15.44
N SER A 212 -8.12 24.47 15.60
CA SER A 212 -7.88 23.50 14.52
C SER A 212 -8.24 22.09 14.96
N ILE A 213 -8.90 21.32 14.08
CA ILE A 213 -9.12 19.89 14.26
C ILE A 213 -7.83 19.16 13.90
N VAL A 214 -7.29 18.43 14.88
CA VAL A 214 -6.16 17.51 14.67
C VAL A 214 -6.65 16.21 14.06
N ASN A 215 -7.75 15.66 14.60
CA ASN A 215 -8.45 14.52 14.03
C ASN A 215 -9.91 14.47 14.49
N LEU A 216 -10.73 13.78 13.70
CA LEU A 216 -12.07 13.33 14.06
C LEU A 216 -12.12 11.82 13.83
N THR A 217 -12.39 11.07 14.89
CA THR A 217 -12.52 9.61 14.84
C THR A 217 -13.98 9.23 14.98
N VAL A 218 -14.49 8.38 14.10
CA VAL A 218 -15.81 7.77 14.28
C VAL A 218 -15.67 6.56 15.18
N ASP A 219 -16.17 6.66 16.41
CA ASP A 219 -16.07 5.60 17.42
C ASP A 219 -17.15 4.52 17.22
N LYS A 220 -18.30 4.90 16.64
CA LYS A 220 -19.40 3.98 16.36
C LYS A 220 -20.19 4.42 15.13
N GLY A 221 -20.31 3.50 14.17
CA GLY A 221 -21.11 3.66 12.97
C GLY A 221 -22.63 3.74 13.21
N ILE A 222 -23.39 3.99 12.14
CA ILE A 222 -24.85 3.96 12.17
C ILE A 222 -25.42 3.39 10.87
N LEU A 223 -26.59 2.75 10.96
CA LEU A 223 -27.32 2.22 9.82
C LEU A 223 -27.78 3.39 8.95
N ASP A 224 -27.63 3.24 7.63
CA ASP A 224 -28.03 4.24 6.64
C ASP A 224 -27.41 5.63 6.91
N ALA A 225 -26.17 5.65 7.41
CA ALA A 225 -25.41 6.89 7.54
C ALA A 225 -25.32 7.57 6.17
N LEU A 226 -25.59 8.87 6.12
CA LEU A 226 -25.62 9.60 4.86
C LEU A 226 -24.86 10.91 4.99
N VAL A 227 -23.88 11.11 4.12
CA VAL A 227 -23.18 12.38 3.93
C VAL A 227 -23.35 12.80 2.49
N GLU A 228 -23.97 13.95 2.24
CA GLU A 228 -24.17 14.49 0.89
C GLU A 228 -23.60 15.89 0.73
N ASN A 229 -22.93 16.11 -0.39
CA ASN A 229 -22.56 17.43 -0.87
C ASN A 229 -23.15 17.66 -2.27
N GLN A 230 -24.15 18.53 -2.34
CA GLN A 230 -24.76 19.04 -3.58
C GLN A 230 -24.37 20.50 -3.84
N GLY A 231 -23.96 21.21 -2.79
CA GLY A 231 -23.50 22.59 -2.82
C GLY A 231 -22.00 22.71 -3.09
N ALA A 232 -21.36 23.68 -2.44
CA ALA A 232 -19.94 23.96 -2.58
C ALA A 232 -19.19 23.87 -1.24
N ILE A 233 -18.00 23.28 -1.26
CA ILE A 233 -17.03 23.31 -0.16
C ILE A 233 -15.71 23.87 -0.70
N LEU A 234 -15.26 25.00 -0.15
CA LEU A 234 -14.07 25.73 -0.58
C LEU A 234 -13.07 25.82 0.58
N ALA A 235 -11.93 25.16 0.48
CA ALA A 235 -10.92 25.09 1.54
C ALA A 235 -9.49 25.08 0.96
N ASP A 236 -9.14 26.09 0.17
CA ASP A 236 -7.76 26.23 -0.35
C ASP A 236 -6.72 26.23 0.79
N GLY A 237 -5.66 25.44 0.63
CA GLY A 237 -4.65 25.14 1.64
C GLY A 237 -5.17 24.34 2.84
N GLY A 238 -6.39 23.81 2.75
CA GLY A 238 -7.10 23.15 3.82
C GLY A 238 -7.37 21.67 3.54
N LYS A 239 -8.18 21.09 4.42
CA LYS A 239 -8.54 19.67 4.40
C LYS A 239 -10.05 19.47 4.41
N ILE A 240 -10.55 18.53 3.62
CA ILE A 240 -11.99 18.24 3.49
C ILE A 240 -12.22 16.75 3.69
N TYR A 241 -13.11 16.40 4.62
CA TYR A 241 -13.47 15.02 4.93
C TYR A 241 -14.98 14.85 4.88
N LEU A 242 -15.46 14.00 3.96
CA LEU A 242 -16.83 13.52 3.90
C LEU A 242 -16.80 12.03 4.26
N THR A 243 -17.25 11.70 5.47
CA THR A 243 -17.02 10.36 6.01
C THR A 243 -18.26 9.75 6.63
N THR A 244 -18.47 8.47 6.35
CA THR A 244 -19.40 7.62 7.09
C THR A 244 -18.66 6.40 7.59
N ASN A 245 -19.03 5.88 8.75
CA ASN A 245 -18.51 4.61 9.23
C ASN A 245 -19.63 3.57 9.34
N ALA A 246 -19.55 2.49 8.56
CA ALA A 246 -20.27 1.25 8.81
C ALA A 246 -19.31 0.26 9.48
N VAL A 247 -19.51 0.01 10.77
CA VAL A 247 -18.63 -0.90 11.54
C VAL A 247 -19.08 -2.37 11.42
N ASP A 248 -20.29 -2.64 10.91
CA ASP A 248 -20.86 -3.98 10.70
C ASP A 248 -21.44 -4.08 9.26
N GLU A 249 -21.40 -5.25 8.60
CA GLU A 249 -21.94 -5.48 7.22
C GLU A 249 -23.42 -5.11 7.05
N LEU A 250 -24.18 -5.07 8.16
CA LEU A 250 -25.59 -4.67 8.14
C LEU A 250 -25.76 -3.14 7.96
N LEU A 251 -24.73 -2.35 8.29
CA LEU A 251 -24.76 -0.89 8.20
C LEU A 251 -24.26 -0.47 6.81
N LYS A 252 -25.07 0.30 6.07
CA LYS A 252 -24.67 0.83 4.76
C LYS A 252 -24.50 2.34 4.86
N GLY A 253 -23.27 2.80 5.00
CA GLY A 253 -22.95 4.22 4.89
C GLY A 253 -22.96 4.66 3.42
N VAL A 254 -23.41 5.89 3.15
CA VAL A 254 -23.34 6.49 1.83
C VAL A 254 -22.67 7.85 1.92
N VAL A 255 -21.59 8.02 1.16
CA VAL A 255 -21.01 9.33 0.86
C VAL A 255 -21.38 9.67 -0.57
N ASN A 256 -22.05 10.80 -0.79
CA ASN A 256 -22.54 11.23 -2.10
C ASN A 256 -22.08 12.65 -2.41
N ASN A 257 -21.23 12.81 -3.43
CA ASN A 257 -20.85 14.11 -3.94
C ASN A 257 -21.41 14.31 -5.34
N THR A 258 -22.20 15.36 -5.54
CA THR A 258 -22.63 15.85 -6.86
C THR A 258 -22.33 17.33 -7.06
N GLY A 259 -21.96 18.02 -5.98
CA GLY A 259 -21.57 19.42 -5.97
C GLY A 259 -20.09 19.66 -6.25
N ILE A 260 -19.58 20.76 -5.70
CA ILE A 260 -18.21 21.26 -5.90
C ILE A 260 -17.41 21.09 -4.61
N ILE A 261 -16.22 20.53 -4.75
CA ILE A 261 -15.19 20.49 -3.71
C ILE A 261 -13.92 21.10 -4.31
N GLU A 262 -13.44 22.20 -3.71
CA GLU A 262 -12.22 22.88 -4.13
C GLU A 262 -11.30 23.10 -2.93
N ALA A 263 -10.11 22.53 -2.97
CA ALA A 263 -9.07 22.70 -1.97
C ALA A 263 -7.71 22.72 -2.68
N LYS A 264 -7.31 23.84 -3.27
CA LYS A 264 -5.99 23.93 -3.93
C LYS A 264 -4.88 23.95 -2.90
N SER A 265 -3.76 23.29 -3.16
CA SER A 265 -2.56 23.49 -2.34
C SER A 265 -2.07 24.95 -2.42
N LEU A 266 -1.53 25.48 -1.32
CA LEU A 266 -1.03 26.86 -1.23
C LEU A 266 0.40 26.85 -0.68
N ASP A 267 1.36 27.29 -1.48
CA ASP A 267 2.79 27.33 -1.13
C ASP A 267 3.26 26.00 -0.50
N ASP A 268 3.68 26.00 0.78
CA ASP A 268 4.15 24.83 1.53
C ASP A 268 3.02 24.01 2.20
N ILE A 269 1.74 24.34 1.93
CA ILE A 269 0.58 23.68 2.53
C ILE A 269 -0.12 22.82 1.49
N SER A 270 0.09 21.50 1.59
CA SER A 270 -0.62 20.51 0.78
C SER A 270 -2.08 20.38 1.22
N SER A 271 -2.98 20.38 0.24
CA SER A 271 -4.40 20.12 0.43
C SER A 271 -4.72 18.63 0.45
N GLU A 272 -5.79 18.26 1.14
CA GLU A 272 -6.25 16.89 1.29
C GLU A 272 -7.78 16.82 1.21
N VAL A 273 -8.31 15.95 0.36
CA VAL A 273 -9.75 15.72 0.22
C VAL A 273 -10.02 14.22 0.33
N ILE A 274 -10.81 13.81 1.32
CA ILE A 274 -11.18 12.40 1.53
C ILE A 274 -12.70 12.27 1.51
N LEU A 275 -13.21 11.49 0.56
CA LEU A 275 -14.60 11.03 0.51
C LEU A 275 -14.58 9.53 0.79
N PHE A 276 -14.89 9.15 2.02
CA PHE A 276 -14.76 7.76 2.46
C PHE A 276 -16.03 7.23 3.10
N ALA A 277 -16.68 6.28 2.42
CA ALA A 277 -17.78 5.49 2.95
C ALA A 277 -17.25 4.14 3.48
N HIS A 278 -16.68 4.12 4.69
CA HIS A 278 -16.13 2.91 5.30
C HIS A 278 -17.20 1.81 5.39
N GLY A 279 -16.96 0.63 4.82
CA GLY A 279 -17.94 -0.46 4.67
C GLY A 279 -19.17 -0.15 3.80
N GLY A 280 -19.26 1.03 3.19
CA GLY A 280 -20.44 1.56 2.50
C GLY A 280 -20.26 1.83 1.01
N THR A 281 -21.08 2.74 0.46
CA THR A 281 -21.04 3.15 -0.95
C THR A 281 -20.55 4.59 -1.09
N ALA A 282 -19.51 4.80 -1.88
CA ALA A 282 -19.08 6.11 -2.33
C ALA A 282 -19.66 6.42 -3.72
N LYS A 283 -20.49 7.48 -3.80
CA LYS A 283 -21.11 7.98 -5.03
C LYS A 283 -20.42 9.27 -5.46
N ILE A 284 -19.67 9.20 -6.54
CA ILE A 284 -18.68 10.22 -6.88
C ILE A 284 -19.04 10.90 -8.21
N GLY A 285 -19.71 12.05 -8.12
CA GLY A 285 -20.03 12.97 -9.22
C GLY A 285 -19.52 14.38 -8.96
N GLY A 286 -19.97 15.34 -9.78
CA GLY A 286 -19.64 16.76 -9.60
C GLY A 286 -18.17 17.11 -9.90
N THR A 287 -17.59 18.00 -9.09
CA THR A 287 -16.22 18.48 -9.27
C THR A 287 -15.43 18.33 -7.97
N ILE A 288 -14.23 17.76 -8.05
CA ILE A 288 -13.29 17.64 -6.93
C ILE A 288 -11.90 18.08 -7.38
N HIS A 289 -11.53 19.31 -7.04
CA HIS A 289 -10.24 19.88 -7.43
C HIS A 289 -9.37 20.12 -6.19
N SER A 290 -8.31 19.33 -6.07
CA SER A 290 -7.25 19.46 -5.07
C SER A 290 -5.89 19.49 -5.78
N LYS A 291 -5.70 20.47 -6.67
CA LYS A 291 -4.49 20.55 -7.50
C LYS A 291 -3.24 20.53 -6.61
N ASP A 292 -2.26 19.71 -7.01
CA ASP A 292 -1.00 19.47 -6.30
C ASP A 292 -1.16 18.84 -4.89
N GLY A 293 -2.40 18.54 -4.47
CA GLY A 293 -2.74 17.86 -3.22
C GLY A 293 -3.24 16.43 -3.43
N PHE A 294 -3.77 15.85 -2.37
CA PHE A 294 -4.28 14.48 -2.34
C PHE A 294 -5.81 14.45 -2.43
N VAL A 295 -6.35 13.51 -3.21
CA VAL A 295 -7.77 13.15 -3.25
C VAL A 295 -7.92 11.66 -3.02
N GLU A 296 -8.80 11.28 -2.11
CA GLU A 296 -9.23 9.90 -1.92
C GLU A 296 -10.74 9.78 -2.12
N THR A 297 -11.15 8.78 -2.89
CA THR A 297 -12.55 8.42 -3.11
C THR A 297 -12.73 6.92 -2.90
N SER A 298 -13.19 6.55 -1.72
CA SER A 298 -13.12 5.17 -1.22
C SER A 298 -14.42 4.71 -0.57
N GLY A 299 -14.62 3.41 -0.54
CA GLY A 299 -15.75 2.74 0.11
C GLY A 299 -15.89 1.33 -0.46
N ARG A 300 -16.54 0.42 0.29
CA ARG A 300 -16.72 -0.97 -0.16
C ARG A 300 -17.25 -1.05 -1.59
N TYR A 301 -18.28 -0.26 -1.88
CA TYR A 301 -18.81 -0.06 -3.22
C TYR A 301 -18.45 1.32 -3.75
N PHE A 302 -18.02 1.37 -5.01
CA PHE A 302 -17.64 2.60 -5.69
C PHE A 302 -18.52 2.84 -6.91
N ASP A 303 -19.45 3.79 -6.77
CA ASP A 303 -20.37 4.23 -7.82
C ASP A 303 -19.82 5.52 -8.44
N PHE A 304 -19.12 5.40 -9.57
CA PHE A 304 -18.59 6.57 -10.26
C PHE A 304 -19.67 7.23 -11.14
N LEU A 305 -20.02 8.48 -10.82
CA LEU A 305 -21.09 9.25 -11.46
C LEU A 305 -20.54 10.33 -12.41
N GLY A 306 -19.28 10.17 -12.87
CA GLY A 306 -18.66 11.08 -13.84
C GLY A 306 -18.08 12.36 -13.25
N ALA A 307 -17.51 12.30 -12.03
CA ALA A 307 -16.85 13.47 -11.42
C ALA A 307 -15.65 13.96 -12.25
N ASP A 308 -15.45 15.28 -12.30
CA ASP A 308 -14.19 15.90 -12.76
C ASP A 308 -13.21 16.01 -11.58
N ILE A 309 -12.20 15.16 -11.57
CA ILE A 309 -11.24 15.05 -10.46
C ILE A 309 -9.85 15.49 -10.93
N LYS A 310 -9.26 16.45 -10.19
CA LYS A 310 -7.89 16.94 -10.43
C LYS A 310 -7.12 16.98 -9.13
N ALA A 311 -6.02 16.24 -9.06
CA ALA A 311 -5.20 16.09 -7.87
C ALA A 311 -3.72 15.92 -8.25
N GLY A 312 -2.81 16.14 -7.30
CA GLY A 312 -1.43 15.67 -7.43
C GLY A 312 -1.35 14.14 -7.32
N GLU A 313 -2.21 13.56 -6.48
CA GLU A 313 -2.46 12.13 -6.40
C GLU A 313 -3.95 11.85 -6.12
N TRP A 314 -4.54 10.96 -6.90
CA TRP A 314 -5.91 10.48 -6.71
C TRP A 314 -5.90 8.99 -6.37
N LEU A 315 -6.34 8.65 -5.16
CA LEU A 315 -6.55 7.29 -4.68
C LEU A 315 -8.01 6.87 -4.83
N ILE A 316 -8.22 5.69 -5.39
CA ILE A 316 -9.50 4.97 -5.43
C ILE A 316 -9.30 3.64 -4.70
N ASP A 317 -10.07 3.37 -3.65
CA ASP A 317 -9.92 2.17 -2.81
C ASP A 317 -11.27 1.48 -2.49
N PRO A 318 -11.81 0.68 -3.43
CA PRO A 318 -12.95 -0.20 -3.17
C PRO A 318 -12.55 -1.68 -3.02
N VAL A 319 -13.50 -2.55 -2.64
CA VAL A 319 -13.24 -4.00 -2.62
C VAL A 319 -13.05 -4.55 -4.04
N ASN A 320 -13.85 -4.11 -5.01
CA ASN A 320 -13.60 -4.38 -6.42
C ASN A 320 -13.85 -3.15 -7.26
N ILE A 321 -13.27 -3.17 -8.47
CA ILE A 321 -13.52 -2.12 -9.43
C ILE A 321 -13.54 -2.62 -10.86
N THR A 322 -14.51 -2.10 -11.60
CA THR A 322 -14.53 -2.17 -13.06
C THR A 322 -14.32 -0.78 -13.62
N ILE A 323 -13.25 -0.62 -14.40
CA ILE A 323 -12.98 0.61 -15.14
C ILE A 323 -13.78 0.53 -16.44
N ASP A 324 -14.96 1.14 -16.41
CA ASP A 324 -15.80 1.37 -17.57
C ASP A 324 -15.39 2.64 -18.33
N SER A 325 -16.14 3.02 -19.37
CA SER A 325 -15.80 4.18 -20.19
C SER A 325 -15.84 5.51 -19.41
N THR A 326 -16.70 5.59 -18.40
CA THR A 326 -16.90 6.81 -17.61
C THR A 326 -15.73 7.00 -16.66
N LEU A 327 -15.35 5.94 -15.94
CA LEU A 327 -14.20 5.96 -15.05
C LEU A 327 -12.87 6.08 -15.84
N ALA A 328 -12.74 5.41 -16.98
CA ALA A 328 -11.56 5.53 -17.84
C ALA A 328 -11.31 6.99 -18.26
N THR A 329 -12.36 7.70 -18.72
CA THR A 329 -12.26 9.13 -19.07
C THR A 329 -11.82 9.99 -17.89
N ALA A 330 -12.31 9.70 -16.68
CA ALA A 330 -11.91 10.43 -15.49
C ALA A 330 -10.46 10.13 -15.08
N ILE A 331 -10.00 8.88 -15.21
CA ILE A 331 -8.61 8.49 -14.98
C ILE A 331 -7.69 9.25 -15.95
N GLU A 332 -8.04 9.34 -17.24
CA GLU A 332 -7.27 10.11 -18.23
C GLU A 332 -7.15 11.60 -17.84
N ASN A 333 -8.25 12.21 -17.38
CA ASN A 333 -8.26 13.59 -16.90
C ASN A 333 -7.44 13.77 -15.62
N GLY A 334 -7.54 12.82 -14.68
CA GLY A 334 -6.74 12.81 -13.45
C GLY A 334 -5.25 12.72 -13.75
N LEU A 335 -4.86 11.80 -14.65
CA LEU A 335 -3.49 11.62 -15.14
C LEU A 335 -2.96 12.86 -15.86
N ALA A 336 -3.80 13.73 -16.42
CA ALA A 336 -3.35 15.02 -16.95
C ALA A 336 -2.84 15.98 -15.84
N SER A 337 -3.25 15.77 -14.58
CA SER A 337 -2.91 16.63 -13.43
C SER A 337 -1.98 16.00 -12.39
N GLY A 338 -2.00 14.68 -12.21
CA GLY A 338 -1.21 13.99 -11.20
C GLY A 338 -1.29 12.47 -11.33
N ASN A 339 -0.76 11.74 -10.35
CA ASN A 339 -0.80 10.28 -10.36
C ASN A 339 -2.20 9.76 -10.02
N VAL A 340 -2.56 8.60 -10.55
CA VAL A 340 -3.79 7.90 -10.20
C VAL A 340 -3.42 6.51 -9.66
N LYS A 341 -3.89 6.21 -8.46
CA LYS A 341 -3.72 4.90 -7.82
C LYS A 341 -5.07 4.28 -7.55
N ILE A 342 -5.27 3.08 -8.05
CA ILE A 342 -6.42 2.24 -7.77
C ILE A 342 -5.91 1.09 -6.94
N THR A 343 -6.45 0.92 -5.75
CA THR A 343 -6.16 -0.22 -4.91
C THR A 343 -7.45 -0.97 -4.62
N THR A 344 -7.36 -2.27 -4.46
CA THR A 344 -8.45 -3.07 -3.91
C THR A 344 -7.96 -3.81 -2.69
N ASP A 345 -8.83 -3.97 -1.71
CA ASP A 345 -8.56 -4.70 -0.49
C ASP A 345 -9.82 -5.44 -0.03
N THR A 346 -9.65 -6.63 0.52
CA THR A 346 -10.73 -7.40 1.15
C THR A 346 -10.72 -7.25 2.68
N THR A 347 -9.76 -6.50 3.25
CA THR A 347 -9.53 -6.42 4.71
C THR A 347 -10.31 -5.32 5.44
N ASP A 348 -11.44 -4.85 4.89
CA ASP A 348 -12.42 -4.01 5.61
C ASP A 348 -13.18 -4.82 6.72
N GLY A 349 -12.47 -5.70 7.44
CA GLY A 349 -12.89 -6.41 8.65
C GLY A 349 -13.97 -7.48 8.47
N THR A 350 -14.44 -7.71 7.25
CA THR A 350 -15.69 -8.42 6.98
C THR A 350 -15.46 -9.56 6.00
N ARG A 351 -14.78 -10.61 6.49
CA ARG A 351 -15.01 -11.94 5.92
C ARG A 351 -16.45 -12.31 6.26
N LEU A 352 -17.25 -12.49 5.23
CA LEU A 352 -18.65 -12.91 5.27
C LEU A 352 -18.94 -13.90 6.41
N ASP A 353 -20.03 -13.68 7.12
CA ASP A 353 -20.68 -14.71 7.91
C ASP A 353 -21.11 -15.86 6.98
N THR A 354 -20.26 -16.88 6.87
CA THR A 354 -20.53 -18.11 6.09
C THR A 354 -21.78 -18.89 6.55
N THR A 355 -22.52 -18.43 7.58
CA THR A 355 -23.74 -19.08 8.06
C THR A 355 -25.01 -18.74 7.26
N THR A 356 -24.98 -17.74 6.37
CA THR A 356 -26.15 -17.35 5.54
C THR A 356 -26.17 -17.96 4.14
N GLY A 357 -25.09 -18.60 3.69
CA GLY A 357 -25.03 -19.23 2.36
C GLY A 357 -24.94 -18.24 1.20
N GLU A 358 -24.55 -16.99 1.43
CA GLU A 358 -24.09 -16.09 0.36
C GLU A 358 -22.71 -16.55 -0.11
N SER A 359 -22.56 -16.77 -1.42
CA SER A 359 -21.29 -17.14 -2.04
C SER A 359 -20.50 -15.89 -2.41
N ASP A 360 -19.33 -15.76 -1.81
CA ASP A 360 -18.31 -14.71 -1.92
C ASP A 360 -17.59 -14.69 -3.29
N THR A 361 -18.33 -14.71 -4.40
CA THR A 361 -17.73 -14.62 -5.76
C THR A 361 -17.68 -13.19 -6.30
N GLU A 362 -18.25 -12.22 -5.58
CA GLU A 362 -18.29 -10.82 -6.01
C GLU A 362 -17.17 -9.97 -5.38
N ASP A 363 -16.66 -10.35 -4.20
CA ASP A 363 -15.67 -9.60 -3.39
C ASP A 363 -14.23 -10.15 -3.47
N GLU A 364 -13.84 -10.60 -4.67
CA GLU A 364 -12.54 -11.25 -4.91
C GLU A 364 -11.34 -10.31 -4.77
N GLY A 365 -11.54 -8.99 -4.81
CA GLY A 365 -10.43 -8.05 -4.76
C GLY A 365 -9.80 -7.76 -6.12
N ASN A 366 -10.58 -7.87 -7.21
CA ASN A 366 -10.08 -7.76 -8.57
C ASN A 366 -10.16 -6.33 -9.13
N ILE A 367 -9.24 -6.01 -10.05
CA ILE A 367 -9.31 -4.82 -10.91
C ILE A 367 -9.57 -5.25 -12.35
N ASN A 368 -10.68 -4.79 -12.94
CA ASN A 368 -11.05 -5.08 -14.32
C ASN A 368 -10.98 -3.82 -15.20
N VAL A 369 -10.04 -3.77 -16.16
CA VAL A 369 -9.91 -2.67 -17.13
C VAL A 369 -10.74 -2.99 -18.37
N ASN A 370 -12.01 -2.56 -18.38
CA ASN A 370 -12.99 -2.88 -19.43
C ASN A 370 -13.17 -1.73 -20.45
N SER A 371 -12.37 -0.69 -20.36
CA SER A 371 -12.35 0.43 -21.28
C SER A 371 -10.93 0.94 -21.47
N ALA A 372 -10.64 1.42 -22.68
CA ALA A 372 -9.30 1.89 -23.00
C ALA A 372 -8.94 3.13 -22.18
N ILE A 373 -7.67 3.24 -21.80
CA ILE A 373 -7.12 4.38 -21.05
C ILE A 373 -5.92 4.92 -21.83
N SER A 374 -5.91 6.21 -22.15
CA SER A 374 -4.87 6.85 -22.94
C SER A 374 -4.41 8.20 -22.38
N TRP A 375 -3.09 8.39 -22.18
CA TRP A 375 -2.53 9.67 -21.71
C TRP A 375 -1.10 9.93 -22.23
N SER A 376 -0.60 11.14 -22.03
CA SER A 376 0.73 11.58 -22.50
C SER A 376 1.54 12.39 -21.49
N SER A 377 0.97 12.69 -20.32
CA SER A 377 1.68 13.31 -19.20
C SER A 377 2.64 12.32 -18.54
N ASN A 378 3.66 12.82 -17.82
CA ASN A 378 4.62 11.98 -17.09
C ASN A 378 4.08 11.53 -15.72
N HIS A 379 2.79 11.24 -15.61
CA HIS A 379 2.17 10.71 -14.41
C HIS A 379 1.93 9.21 -14.55
N THR A 380 1.83 8.55 -13.40
CA THR A 380 1.76 7.10 -13.30
C THR A 380 0.35 6.65 -12.95
N LEU A 381 -0.13 5.65 -13.69
CA LEU A 381 -1.30 4.85 -13.30
C LEU A 381 -0.79 3.63 -12.52
N THR A 382 -1.23 3.48 -11.26
CA THR A 382 -0.94 2.30 -10.45
C THR A 382 -2.22 1.53 -10.20
N LEU A 383 -2.23 0.25 -10.58
CA LEU A 383 -3.30 -0.69 -10.29
C LEU A 383 -2.76 -1.70 -9.27
N SER A 384 -3.36 -1.74 -8.09
CA SER A 384 -2.93 -2.53 -6.94
C SER A 384 -4.04 -3.45 -6.47
N ALA A 385 -4.17 -4.62 -7.09
CA ALA A 385 -5.25 -5.56 -6.79
C ALA A 385 -4.90 -6.48 -5.63
N TYR A 386 -5.83 -6.65 -4.68
CA TYR A 386 -5.75 -7.71 -3.67
C TYR A 386 -5.59 -9.09 -4.32
N ASN A 387 -6.34 -9.35 -5.39
CA ASN A 387 -6.25 -10.58 -6.17
C ASN A 387 -5.81 -10.28 -7.63
N ASP A 388 -6.69 -10.42 -8.62
CA ASP A 388 -6.31 -10.40 -10.03
C ASP A 388 -6.40 -9.01 -10.65
N ILE A 389 -5.57 -8.78 -11.68
CA ILE A 389 -5.73 -7.66 -12.61
C ILE A 389 -6.09 -8.22 -13.98
N ASN A 390 -7.26 -7.82 -14.50
CA ASN A 390 -7.75 -8.21 -15.82
C ASN A 390 -7.77 -7.01 -16.76
N VAL A 391 -6.86 -6.97 -17.73
CA VAL A 391 -6.78 -5.93 -18.76
C VAL A 391 -7.54 -6.38 -20.00
N ASN A 392 -8.81 -5.98 -20.09
CA ASN A 392 -9.71 -6.35 -21.18
C ASN A 392 -9.74 -5.31 -22.32
N GLU A 393 -9.12 -4.15 -22.14
CA GLU A 393 -8.98 -3.10 -23.14
C GLU A 393 -7.58 -2.46 -23.13
N ASN A 394 -7.25 -1.71 -24.19
CA ASN A 394 -5.91 -1.15 -24.38
C ASN A 394 -5.56 -0.08 -23.32
N ILE A 395 -4.32 -0.12 -22.82
CA ILE A 395 -3.75 0.95 -21.99
C ILE A 395 -2.59 1.58 -22.76
N THR A 396 -2.65 2.89 -23.01
CA THR A 396 -1.66 3.60 -23.83
C THR A 396 -1.12 4.84 -23.12
N HIS A 397 0.17 4.85 -22.84
CA HIS A 397 0.89 6.00 -22.34
C HIS A 397 1.97 6.43 -23.36
N THR A 398 1.95 7.69 -23.75
CA THR A 398 2.84 8.27 -24.77
C THR A 398 3.81 9.34 -24.26
N GLY A 399 3.89 9.52 -22.93
CA GLY A 399 4.83 10.41 -22.29
C GLY A 399 6.26 9.86 -22.27
N THR A 400 7.00 10.15 -21.21
CA THR A 400 8.37 9.63 -21.00
C THR A 400 8.39 8.53 -19.94
N SER A 401 9.53 7.86 -19.75
CA SER A 401 9.70 6.85 -18.69
C SER A 401 9.64 7.40 -17.25
N ALA A 402 9.49 8.72 -17.06
CA ALA A 402 9.23 9.31 -15.75
C ALA A 402 7.78 9.06 -15.26
N GLY A 403 6.84 8.85 -16.19
CA GLY A 403 5.52 8.29 -15.90
C GLY A 403 5.45 6.83 -16.36
N GLY A 404 4.29 6.17 -16.19
CA GLY A 404 4.12 4.80 -16.65
C GLY A 404 2.91 4.09 -16.09
N VAL A 405 2.95 2.76 -16.17
CA VAL A 405 1.91 1.88 -15.61
C VAL A 405 2.54 0.89 -14.66
N ILE A 406 1.99 0.79 -13.46
CA ILE A 406 2.43 -0.15 -12.43
C ILE A 406 1.27 -1.11 -12.11
N PHE A 407 1.53 -2.41 -12.21
CA PHE A 407 0.59 -3.47 -11.86
C PHE A 407 1.09 -4.23 -10.63
N LEU A 408 0.40 -4.09 -9.50
CA LEU A 408 0.65 -4.87 -8.29
C LEU A 408 -0.53 -5.81 -8.13
N TYR A 409 -0.33 -7.11 -8.26
CA TYR A 409 -1.40 -8.11 -8.21
C TYR A 409 -1.12 -9.16 -7.15
N GLY A 410 -2.16 -9.81 -6.64
CA GLY A 410 -2.07 -10.73 -5.50
C GLY A 410 -1.64 -10.05 -4.20
N GLN A 411 -1.96 -8.77 -4.00
CA GLN A 411 -1.52 -8.02 -2.82
C GLN A 411 -2.09 -8.56 -1.49
N GLY A 412 -3.07 -9.47 -1.53
CA GLY A 412 -3.57 -10.16 -0.35
C GLY A 412 -2.61 -11.15 0.30
N THR A 413 -1.51 -11.53 -0.37
CA THR A 413 -0.48 -12.42 0.19
C THR A 413 0.93 -11.96 -0.17
N ALA A 414 1.89 -12.31 0.70
CA ALA A 414 3.32 -12.04 0.52
C ALA A 414 3.84 -12.31 -0.90
N ASN A 415 3.55 -13.50 -1.42
CA ASN A 415 4.05 -14.00 -2.71
C ASN A 415 3.01 -13.95 -3.84
N GLY A 416 1.83 -13.37 -3.59
CA GLY A 416 0.73 -13.26 -4.55
C GLY A 416 -0.02 -14.55 -4.89
N GLY A 417 0.25 -15.66 -4.19
CA GLY A 417 -0.53 -16.90 -4.27
C GLY A 417 -0.88 -17.35 -5.69
N THR A 418 -2.15 -17.66 -5.91
CA THR A 418 -2.72 -18.06 -7.20
C THR A 418 -3.11 -16.88 -8.09
N SER A 419 -2.95 -15.64 -7.62
CA SER A 419 -3.39 -14.46 -8.35
C SER A 419 -2.58 -14.24 -9.63
N ALA A 420 -3.20 -13.61 -10.61
CA ALA A 420 -2.71 -13.45 -11.96
C ALA A 420 -2.90 -12.02 -12.49
N TYR A 421 -2.01 -11.68 -13.43
CA TYR A 421 -2.20 -10.56 -14.35
C TYR A 421 -2.63 -11.14 -15.70
N ASN A 422 -3.83 -10.77 -16.15
CA ASN A 422 -4.43 -11.27 -17.38
C ASN A 422 -4.53 -10.14 -18.41
N LEU A 423 -3.95 -10.33 -19.59
CA LEU A 423 -4.14 -9.43 -20.74
C LEU A 423 -5.03 -10.13 -21.77
N ALA A 424 -6.19 -9.54 -22.09
CA ALA A 424 -7.12 -10.15 -23.04
C ALA A 424 -6.51 -10.25 -24.46
N SER A 425 -6.92 -11.29 -25.19
CA SER A 425 -6.44 -11.54 -26.55
C SER A 425 -6.67 -10.34 -27.47
N GLY A 426 -5.62 -9.92 -28.19
CA GLY A 426 -5.65 -8.78 -29.11
C GLY A 426 -5.55 -7.40 -28.45
N LYS A 427 -5.41 -7.33 -27.13
CA LYS A 427 -5.22 -6.07 -26.39
C LYS A 427 -3.75 -5.80 -26.09
N THR A 428 -3.42 -4.53 -25.86
CA THR A 428 -2.04 -4.08 -25.67
C THR A 428 -1.91 -3.09 -24.51
N VAL A 429 -0.81 -3.20 -23.76
CA VAL A 429 -0.32 -2.15 -22.87
C VAL A 429 0.93 -1.54 -23.50
N VAL A 430 0.90 -0.23 -23.75
CA VAL A 430 2.00 0.51 -24.38
C VAL A 430 2.41 1.66 -23.46
N SER A 431 3.67 1.67 -23.05
CA SER A 431 4.27 2.75 -22.24
C SER A 431 5.79 2.67 -22.32
N PRO A 432 6.53 3.80 -22.22
CA PRO A 432 7.97 3.77 -22.00
C PRO A 432 8.40 3.17 -20.66
N SER A 433 7.47 3.00 -19.72
CA SER A 433 7.68 2.33 -18.43
C SER A 433 6.45 1.50 -18.07
N ILE A 434 6.62 0.18 -18.01
CA ILE A 434 5.62 -0.78 -17.54
C ILE A 434 6.27 -1.65 -16.48
N GLN A 435 5.64 -1.80 -15.33
CA GLN A 435 6.20 -2.54 -14.21
C GLN A 435 5.15 -3.42 -13.56
N TRP A 436 5.58 -4.57 -13.06
CA TRP A 436 4.75 -5.54 -12.39
C TRP A 436 5.40 -6.06 -11.12
N ARG A 437 4.57 -6.32 -10.10
CA ARG A 437 4.94 -7.13 -8.94
C ARG A 437 3.82 -8.09 -8.57
N LYS A 438 4.19 -9.33 -8.27
CA LYS A 438 3.26 -10.36 -7.75
C LYS A 438 3.46 -10.52 -6.25
N GLY A 439 2.45 -10.15 -5.46
CA GLY A 439 2.48 -10.23 -4.00
C GLY A 439 2.81 -8.91 -3.30
N SER A 440 2.50 -8.87 -2.01
CA SER A 440 2.71 -7.69 -1.16
C SER A 440 4.18 -7.47 -0.77
N ASP A 441 4.98 -8.54 -0.72
CA ASP A 441 6.38 -8.44 -0.31
C ASP A 441 7.16 -7.68 -1.38
N LEU A 442 8.00 -6.73 -0.94
CA LEU A 442 8.77 -5.90 -1.87
C LEU A 442 9.76 -6.72 -2.69
N ASN A 443 10.27 -7.82 -2.13
CA ASN A 443 11.24 -8.72 -2.74
C ASN A 443 10.60 -9.93 -3.45
N SER A 444 9.28 -9.97 -3.61
CA SER A 444 8.57 -10.95 -4.43
C SER A 444 8.91 -10.83 -5.93
N TYR A 445 8.22 -11.57 -6.81
CA TYR A 445 8.50 -11.43 -8.25
C TYR A 445 8.28 -10.01 -8.76
N ARG A 446 9.30 -9.46 -9.43
CA ARG A 446 9.30 -8.14 -10.04
C ARG A 446 9.71 -8.26 -11.49
N TYR A 447 9.05 -7.55 -12.38
CA TYR A 447 9.47 -7.47 -13.78
C TYR A 447 9.07 -6.14 -14.38
N ALA A 448 9.85 -5.65 -15.34
CA ALA A 448 9.61 -4.35 -15.95
C ALA A 448 10.16 -4.25 -17.36
N ILE A 449 9.60 -3.29 -18.09
CA ILE A 449 10.11 -2.77 -19.34
C ILE A 449 10.26 -1.26 -19.18
N VAL A 450 11.48 -0.74 -19.29
CA VAL A 450 11.76 0.70 -19.18
C VAL A 450 12.66 1.13 -20.33
N ASN A 451 12.17 2.01 -21.20
CA ASN A 451 12.87 2.45 -22.42
C ASN A 451 13.45 1.27 -23.23
N ASN A 452 12.66 0.18 -23.33
CA ASN A 452 13.00 -1.10 -23.97
C ASN A 452 14.01 -1.98 -23.22
N ASP A 453 14.64 -1.50 -22.15
CA ASP A 453 15.41 -2.39 -21.28
C ASP A 453 14.46 -3.30 -20.51
N LEU A 454 14.84 -4.58 -20.37
CA LEU A 454 14.07 -5.59 -19.65
C LEU A 454 14.63 -5.81 -18.26
N PHE A 455 13.75 -6.04 -17.30
CA PHE A 455 14.12 -6.31 -15.92
C PHE A 455 13.32 -7.48 -15.37
N ILE A 456 14.00 -8.38 -14.66
CA ILE A 456 13.37 -9.39 -13.80
C ILE A 456 14.06 -9.42 -12.45
N GLY A 457 13.30 -9.71 -11.40
CA GLY A 457 13.79 -9.81 -10.05
C GLY A 457 12.97 -10.76 -9.20
N ASN A 458 13.64 -11.41 -8.25
CA ASN A 458 13.02 -12.27 -7.25
C ASN A 458 13.52 -11.87 -5.85
N LYS A 459 13.45 -12.79 -4.88
CA LYS A 459 13.94 -12.54 -3.53
C LYS A 459 15.43 -12.19 -3.45
N TYR A 460 16.27 -12.75 -4.31
CA TYR A 460 17.74 -12.70 -4.17
C TYR A 460 18.49 -12.11 -5.37
N ILE A 461 17.87 -12.06 -6.56
CA ILE A 461 18.50 -11.67 -7.82
C ILE A 461 17.68 -10.59 -8.51
N GLU A 462 18.36 -9.58 -9.06
CA GLU A 462 17.81 -8.61 -10.02
C GLU A 462 18.69 -8.56 -11.27
N LEU A 463 18.06 -8.76 -12.44
CA LEU A 463 18.70 -8.69 -13.74
C LEU A 463 18.16 -7.49 -14.52
N GLY A 464 19.07 -6.64 -15.01
CA GLY A 464 18.75 -5.52 -15.90
C GLY A 464 19.43 -5.71 -17.24
N ILE A 465 18.66 -5.82 -18.31
CA ILE A 465 19.15 -6.19 -19.64
C ILE A 465 19.00 -5.01 -20.57
N SER A 466 20.12 -4.56 -21.11
CA SER A 466 20.14 -3.36 -21.92
C SER A 466 19.87 -3.66 -23.39
N TYR A 467 18.76 -3.15 -23.90
CA TYR A 467 18.39 -3.21 -25.30
C TYR A 467 19.42 -2.52 -26.19
N SER A 468 19.74 -1.27 -25.83
CA SER A 468 20.67 -0.41 -26.56
C SER A 468 22.09 -0.97 -26.66
N ASN A 469 22.45 -1.90 -25.76
CA ASN A 469 23.75 -2.54 -25.69
C ASN A 469 23.71 -4.03 -26.07
N GLY A 470 22.70 -4.44 -26.82
CA GLY A 470 22.72 -5.75 -27.47
C GLY A 470 22.36 -6.94 -26.57
N GLY A 471 21.64 -6.68 -25.48
CA GLY A 471 21.13 -7.72 -24.58
C GLY A 471 22.11 -8.12 -23.50
N LYS A 472 23.17 -7.33 -23.35
CA LYS A 472 24.09 -7.45 -22.24
C LYS A 472 23.36 -7.20 -20.93
N PHE A 473 23.80 -7.82 -19.85
CA PHE A 473 23.41 -7.40 -18.51
C PHE A 473 24.08 -6.04 -18.23
N GLY A 474 23.34 -5.07 -17.69
CA GLY A 474 23.83 -3.73 -17.38
C GLY A 474 23.00 -2.61 -17.99
N SER A 475 21.80 -2.39 -17.44
CA SER A 475 20.97 -1.23 -17.70
C SER A 475 21.36 -0.03 -16.82
N SER A 476 21.26 1.18 -17.38
CA SER A 476 21.40 2.43 -16.65
C SER A 476 20.12 2.86 -15.90
N TYR A 477 19.00 2.16 -16.11
CA TYR A 477 17.73 2.47 -15.46
C TYR A 477 17.53 1.58 -14.23
N THR A 478 16.81 2.11 -13.25
CA THR A 478 16.31 1.37 -12.09
C THR A 478 14.80 1.60 -12.03
N PRO A 479 13.97 0.62 -12.45
CA PRO A 479 12.53 0.73 -12.32
C PRO A 479 12.13 0.89 -10.85
N SER A 480 11.05 1.61 -10.57
CA SER A 480 10.65 1.99 -9.20
C SER A 480 10.30 0.80 -8.29
N LEU A 481 9.99 -0.37 -8.85
CA LEU A 481 9.74 -1.58 -8.05
C LEU A 481 11.02 -2.30 -7.64
N PHE A 482 12.17 -1.98 -8.23
CA PHE A 482 13.43 -2.71 -8.03
C PHE A 482 14.33 -2.02 -7.02
N PHE A 483 15.15 -2.81 -6.35
CA PHE A 483 16.11 -2.32 -5.34
C PHE A 483 17.35 -1.71 -5.98
N GLY A 484 17.80 -2.30 -7.09
CA GLY A 484 18.99 -1.89 -7.83
C GLY A 484 20.28 -1.96 -7.02
N ARG A 485 21.32 -1.35 -7.58
CA ARG A 485 22.67 -1.31 -6.98
C ARG A 485 22.77 -0.27 -5.86
N GLN A 486 23.79 -0.40 -5.02
CA GLN A 486 24.13 0.65 -4.05
C GLN A 486 24.66 1.91 -4.76
N THR A 487 25.67 1.77 -5.62
CA THR A 487 26.21 2.85 -6.47
C THR A 487 27.00 2.25 -7.65
N PRO A 488 26.96 2.83 -8.89
CA PRO A 488 26.06 3.87 -9.38
C PRO A 488 24.63 3.32 -9.64
N SER A 489 23.69 4.20 -9.97
CA SER A 489 22.31 3.81 -10.31
C SER A 489 22.25 2.88 -11.53
N GLY A 490 21.29 1.96 -11.55
CA GLY A 490 21.06 1.00 -12.63
C GLY A 490 20.84 -0.41 -12.09
N ILE A 491 20.73 -1.39 -12.98
CA ILE A 491 20.62 -2.82 -12.64
C ILE A 491 21.47 -3.62 -13.63
N GLY A 492 22.35 -4.47 -13.12
CA GLY A 492 23.17 -5.40 -13.91
C GLY A 492 22.80 -6.82 -13.57
N MET A 493 23.70 -7.53 -12.89
CA MET A 493 23.46 -8.86 -12.34
C MET A 493 23.60 -8.74 -10.84
N VAL A 494 22.60 -8.11 -10.22
CA VAL A 494 22.61 -7.73 -8.82
C VAL A 494 22.13 -8.91 -7.98
N GLY A 495 22.85 -9.23 -6.92
CA GLY A 495 22.45 -10.22 -5.94
C GLY A 495 22.41 -9.64 -4.53
N ASP A 496 21.51 -10.17 -3.74
CA ASP A 496 21.37 -9.94 -2.30
C ASP A 496 21.26 -11.31 -1.63
N ALA A 497 22.16 -11.64 -0.71
CA ALA A 497 22.33 -13.01 -0.24
C ALA A 497 21.40 -13.40 0.92
N ASP A 498 20.91 -12.46 1.72
CA ASP A 498 19.82 -12.66 2.69
C ASP A 498 18.46 -12.29 2.11
N GLY A 499 18.46 -11.56 0.99
CA GLY A 499 17.29 -11.26 0.18
C GLY A 499 17.00 -9.78 0.23
N PHE A 500 16.55 -9.21 -0.88
CA PHE A 500 16.41 -7.78 -0.99
C PHE A 500 15.52 -7.20 0.11
N GLY A 501 16.03 -6.20 0.82
CA GLY A 501 15.32 -5.51 1.90
C GLY A 501 15.23 -6.31 3.20
N GLU A 502 15.92 -7.45 3.31
CA GLU A 502 16.05 -8.25 4.52
C GLU A 502 17.46 -8.09 5.11
N GLY A 503 17.60 -8.25 6.42
CA GLY A 503 18.91 -8.36 7.06
C GLY A 503 19.87 -7.18 6.80
N ASN A 504 21.11 -7.51 6.44
CA ASN A 504 22.12 -6.50 6.11
C ASN A 504 21.98 -6.12 4.63
N ASP A 505 22.34 -4.89 4.26
CA ASP A 505 22.43 -4.54 2.83
C ASP A 505 23.61 -5.26 2.17
N LEU A 506 23.34 -6.46 1.65
CA LEU A 506 24.29 -7.31 0.94
C LEU A 506 24.22 -7.15 -0.57
N ARG A 507 23.54 -6.11 -1.06
CA ARG A 507 23.37 -5.88 -2.50
C ARG A 507 24.71 -5.62 -3.17
N ILE A 508 25.07 -6.48 -4.10
CA ILE A 508 26.27 -6.37 -4.94
C ILE A 508 25.91 -6.60 -6.40
N ASP A 509 26.54 -5.86 -7.31
CA ASP A 509 26.58 -6.30 -8.70
C ASP A 509 27.76 -7.22 -8.94
N TYR A 510 27.50 -8.36 -9.58
CA TYR A 510 28.51 -9.33 -9.95
C TYR A 510 29.41 -8.87 -11.10
N PHE A 511 29.07 -7.75 -11.75
CA PHE A 511 29.97 -7.01 -12.64
C PHE A 511 29.68 -5.51 -12.60
N LEU A 512 30.69 -4.65 -12.82
CA LEU A 512 30.46 -3.20 -12.88
C LEU A 512 30.18 -2.70 -14.32
N PRO A 513 29.20 -1.80 -14.53
CA PRO A 513 28.98 -1.12 -15.79
C PRO A 513 30.15 -0.20 -16.11
N GLY A 514 30.81 -0.42 -17.26
CA GLY A 514 31.90 0.42 -17.71
C GLY A 514 32.95 -0.36 -18.50
N SER A 515 34.22 -0.22 -18.11
CA SER A 515 35.35 -0.96 -18.68
C SER A 515 35.64 -2.37 -18.08
N PRO A 516 34.68 -3.07 -17.45
CA PRO A 516 34.66 -4.54 -17.38
C PRO A 516 33.80 -5.18 -18.49
N ALA A 517 33.97 -6.48 -18.73
CA ALA A 517 33.30 -7.20 -19.81
C ALA A 517 32.08 -8.02 -19.34
N GLU A 518 30.93 -7.88 -20.01
CA GLU A 518 29.77 -8.78 -19.91
C GLU A 518 29.37 -9.19 -21.32
N GLN A 519 29.43 -10.49 -21.61
CA GLN A 519 29.37 -10.99 -22.98
C GLN A 519 28.50 -12.24 -23.15
N PHE A 520 27.61 -12.16 -24.13
CA PHE A 520 27.06 -13.27 -24.88
C PHE A 520 27.73 -13.30 -26.25
N THR A 521 28.49 -14.34 -26.55
CA THR A 521 29.22 -14.48 -27.81
C THR A 521 28.72 -15.69 -28.58
N ALA A 522 28.50 -15.54 -29.89
CA ALA A 522 28.14 -16.64 -30.76
C ALA A 522 28.88 -16.55 -32.09
N GLY A 523 29.17 -17.68 -32.70
CA GLY A 523 29.83 -17.75 -34.00
C GLY A 523 29.96 -19.17 -34.52
N TYR A 524 30.47 -19.32 -35.73
CA TYR A 524 30.66 -20.64 -36.34
C TYR A 524 31.76 -20.66 -37.41
N GLY A 525 32.09 -21.85 -37.90
CA GLY A 525 33.10 -22.08 -38.94
C GLY A 525 34.51 -21.89 -38.40
N ASP A 526 35.25 -20.97 -39.03
CA ASP A 526 36.54 -20.44 -38.57
C ASP A 526 36.37 -19.18 -37.70
N TYR A 527 35.13 -18.87 -37.30
CA TYR A 527 34.74 -17.70 -36.51
C TYR A 527 34.93 -16.34 -37.19
N THR A 528 35.10 -16.32 -38.51
CA THR A 528 34.92 -15.09 -39.30
C THR A 528 33.47 -14.57 -39.24
N THR A 529 32.52 -15.48 -39.00
CA THR A 529 31.13 -15.13 -38.66
C THR A 529 30.91 -15.30 -37.17
N ALA A 530 31.01 -14.20 -36.44
CA ALA A 530 30.80 -14.16 -35.00
C ALA A 530 30.28 -12.78 -34.56
N ALA A 531 29.54 -12.75 -33.46
CA ALA A 531 29.06 -11.53 -32.84
C ALA A 531 29.07 -11.66 -31.31
N LYS A 532 29.07 -10.51 -30.63
CA LYS A 532 28.90 -10.38 -29.18
C LYS A 532 27.73 -9.47 -28.88
N ASN A 533 27.01 -9.71 -27.78
CA ASN A 533 25.88 -8.92 -27.32
C ASN A 533 25.04 -8.48 -28.53
N PHE A 534 24.48 -9.49 -29.20
CA PHE A 534 23.92 -9.37 -30.55
C PHE A 534 22.38 -9.36 -30.54
N ALA A 535 21.76 -9.31 -29.36
CA ALA A 535 20.32 -9.09 -29.23
C ALA A 535 20.04 -7.58 -29.30
N SER A 536 19.94 -6.99 -30.49
CA SER A 536 19.61 -5.56 -30.65
C SER A 536 18.37 -5.31 -31.50
N ASP A 537 17.66 -6.38 -31.87
CA ASP A 537 16.36 -6.27 -32.55
C ASP A 537 15.27 -6.13 -31.49
N ILE A 538 14.51 -5.03 -31.54
CA ILE A 538 13.45 -4.75 -30.57
C ILE A 538 12.37 -5.85 -30.61
N ASN A 539 12.14 -6.48 -31.76
CA ASN A 539 11.21 -7.61 -31.90
C ASN A 539 11.79 -8.92 -31.36
N GLY A 540 13.08 -8.92 -31.01
CA GLY A 540 13.75 -10.05 -30.38
C GLY A 540 13.65 -10.05 -28.85
N TYR A 541 13.13 -8.99 -28.22
CA TYR A 541 13.00 -8.89 -26.76
C TYR A 541 11.56 -9.17 -26.34
N GLU A 542 11.37 -10.24 -25.57
CA GLU A 542 10.05 -10.65 -25.10
C GLU A 542 10.10 -10.87 -23.58
N LEU A 543 9.26 -10.16 -22.83
CA LEU A 543 9.01 -10.41 -21.42
C LEU A 543 7.73 -11.25 -21.32
N LEU A 544 7.88 -12.52 -20.92
CA LEU A 544 6.79 -13.51 -20.99
C LEU A 544 6.00 -13.61 -19.67
N GLY A 545 6.49 -13.02 -18.59
CA GLY A 545 5.81 -13.05 -17.29
C GLY A 545 6.10 -14.36 -16.55
N LEU A 546 5.10 -14.92 -15.87
CA LEU A 546 5.23 -16.20 -15.16
C LEU A 546 4.85 -17.38 -16.05
N ASN A 547 5.68 -18.41 -16.09
CA ASN A 547 5.38 -19.65 -16.80
C ASN A 547 4.57 -20.66 -15.95
N ASP A 548 4.26 -21.82 -16.50
CA ASP A 548 3.48 -22.89 -15.83
C ASP A 548 4.15 -23.42 -14.56
N ASN A 549 5.47 -23.30 -14.45
CA ASN A 549 6.24 -23.66 -13.25
C ASN A 549 6.31 -22.50 -12.24
N ASN A 550 5.53 -21.44 -12.45
CA ASN A 550 5.51 -20.22 -11.65
C ASN A 550 6.91 -19.57 -11.54
N GLN A 551 7.70 -19.60 -12.63
CA GLN A 551 8.99 -18.90 -12.74
C GLN A 551 8.85 -17.71 -13.67
N LEU A 552 9.53 -16.60 -13.37
CA LEU A 552 9.63 -15.48 -14.30
C LEU A 552 10.41 -15.90 -15.53
N GLU A 553 9.92 -15.52 -16.71
CA GLU A 553 10.47 -15.90 -18.00
C GLU A 553 10.61 -14.69 -18.92
N MET A 554 11.73 -14.65 -19.64
CA MET A 554 11.93 -13.74 -20.75
C MET A 554 12.74 -14.40 -21.86
N LYS A 555 12.63 -13.85 -23.07
CA LYS A 555 13.27 -14.38 -24.25
C LYS A 555 13.97 -13.29 -25.05
N LEU A 556 15.19 -13.60 -25.49
CA LEU A 556 15.98 -12.81 -26.43
C LEU A 556 16.19 -13.61 -27.72
N THR A 557 15.82 -13.04 -28.87
CA THR A 557 15.99 -13.65 -30.20
C THR A 557 16.89 -12.77 -31.05
N SER A 558 17.83 -13.40 -31.75
CA SER A 558 18.84 -12.70 -32.53
C SER A 558 19.43 -13.58 -33.64
N THR A 559 20.25 -13.01 -34.51
CA THR A 559 20.93 -13.74 -35.60
C THR A 559 22.41 -13.38 -35.67
N VAL A 560 23.24 -14.38 -35.95
CA VAL A 560 24.68 -14.26 -36.23
C VAL A 560 24.94 -14.98 -37.55
N GLY A 561 25.01 -14.22 -38.65
CA GLY A 561 24.96 -14.79 -40.00
C GLY A 561 23.68 -15.62 -40.18
N ASP A 562 23.82 -16.83 -40.71
CA ASP A 562 22.70 -17.78 -40.91
C ASP A 562 22.23 -18.47 -39.60
N MET A 563 22.92 -18.26 -38.48
CA MET A 563 22.57 -18.88 -37.21
C MET A 563 21.63 -17.98 -36.41
N LYS A 564 20.40 -18.44 -36.16
CA LYS A 564 19.50 -17.83 -35.18
C LYS A 564 19.87 -18.31 -33.77
N VAL A 565 19.89 -17.38 -32.82
CA VAL A 565 20.20 -17.63 -31.42
C VAL A 565 19.00 -17.14 -30.58
N GLU A 566 18.36 -18.08 -29.89
CA GLU A 566 17.30 -17.81 -28.91
C GLU A 566 17.82 -18.10 -27.53
N GLN A 567 17.66 -17.15 -26.60
CA GLN A 567 18.00 -17.29 -25.19
C GLN A 567 16.72 -17.11 -24.39
N THR A 568 16.42 -18.04 -23.48
CA THR A 568 15.25 -17.96 -22.60
C THR A 568 15.73 -18.01 -21.17
N PHE A 569 15.56 -16.91 -20.44
CA PHE A 569 15.96 -16.80 -19.05
C PHE A 569 14.77 -17.15 -18.15
N THR A 570 14.99 -18.02 -17.16
CA THR A 570 13.98 -18.32 -16.13
C THR A 570 14.52 -18.10 -14.72
N LEU A 571 13.67 -17.55 -13.84
CA LEU A 571 14.01 -17.20 -12.45
C LEU A 571 12.84 -17.57 -11.52
N GLY A 572 13.05 -18.52 -10.60
CA GLY A 572 12.08 -18.87 -9.56
C GLY A 572 12.09 -17.89 -8.38
N LEU A 573 11.13 -17.97 -7.47
CA LEU A 573 10.83 -16.90 -6.49
C LEU A 573 11.93 -16.75 -5.44
N SER A 574 12.41 -17.90 -4.97
CA SER A 574 13.42 -18.02 -3.91
C SER A 574 14.75 -18.57 -4.44
N ASP A 575 14.90 -18.65 -5.76
CA ASP A 575 16.11 -19.19 -6.37
C ASP A 575 17.27 -18.20 -6.20
N LYS A 576 18.44 -18.73 -5.82
CA LYS A 576 19.73 -18.02 -5.86
C LYS A 576 20.47 -18.25 -7.18
N TYR A 577 19.72 -18.64 -8.20
CA TYR A 577 20.21 -18.87 -9.55
C TYR A 577 19.14 -18.51 -10.57
N PHE A 578 19.55 -18.31 -11.82
CA PHE A 578 18.66 -18.29 -12.97
C PHE A 578 19.17 -19.26 -14.03
N ASN A 579 18.25 -19.80 -14.82
CA ASN A 579 18.56 -20.64 -15.97
C ASN A 579 18.58 -19.80 -17.25
N ASN A 580 19.46 -20.15 -18.19
CA ASN A 580 19.37 -19.70 -19.57
C ASN A 580 19.33 -20.91 -20.50
N SER A 581 18.19 -21.09 -21.17
CA SER A 581 18.02 -22.06 -22.24
C SER A 581 18.38 -21.41 -23.58
N VAL A 582 19.40 -21.94 -24.24
CA VAL A 582 19.89 -21.38 -25.50
C VAL A 582 19.64 -22.36 -26.63
N THR A 583 18.91 -21.91 -27.65
CA THR A 583 18.64 -22.66 -28.88
C THR A 583 19.36 -22.01 -30.06
N LEU A 584 20.24 -22.79 -30.69
CA LEU A 584 20.89 -22.41 -31.94
C LEU A 584 20.17 -23.08 -33.10
N THR A 585 19.71 -22.30 -34.07
CA THR A 585 19.00 -22.80 -35.26
C THR A 585 19.72 -22.35 -36.52
N ASN A 586 19.94 -23.27 -37.45
CA ASN A 586 20.46 -22.94 -38.76
C ASN A 586 19.32 -22.49 -39.69
N ASN A 587 19.20 -21.19 -39.94
CA ASN A 587 18.22 -20.63 -40.86
C ASN A 587 18.74 -20.56 -42.31
N GLY A 588 20.00 -20.91 -42.53
CA GLY A 588 20.63 -20.96 -43.84
C GLY A 588 20.34 -22.24 -44.61
N SER A 589 20.91 -22.31 -45.82
CA SER A 589 20.78 -23.46 -46.72
C SER A 589 21.95 -24.44 -46.64
N SER A 590 23.06 -24.05 -46.00
CA SER A 590 24.28 -24.85 -45.87
C SER A 590 24.48 -25.30 -44.43
N THR A 591 25.13 -26.45 -44.22
CA THR A 591 25.48 -26.92 -42.87
C THR A 591 26.43 -25.95 -42.19
N ILE A 592 26.07 -25.51 -40.99
CA ILE A 592 26.93 -24.72 -40.10
C ILE A 592 27.85 -25.68 -39.34
N THR A 593 29.16 -25.53 -39.51
CA THR A 593 30.18 -26.31 -38.79
C THR A 593 30.72 -25.53 -37.60
N ASN A 594 31.10 -26.21 -36.52
CA ASN A 594 31.60 -25.58 -35.27
C ASN A 594 30.70 -24.45 -34.73
N PRO A 595 29.35 -24.56 -34.74
CA PRO A 595 28.51 -23.59 -34.05
C PRO A 595 28.99 -23.48 -32.61
N THR A 596 29.08 -22.27 -32.09
CA THR A 596 29.61 -22.02 -30.75
C THR A 596 28.80 -20.90 -30.11
N PHE A 597 28.44 -21.11 -28.85
CA PHE A 597 27.92 -20.09 -27.97
C PHE A 597 28.77 -20.03 -26.71
N ILE A 598 29.06 -18.82 -26.24
CA ILE A 598 29.86 -18.57 -25.04
C ILE A 598 29.15 -17.52 -24.20
N ARG A 599 28.96 -17.84 -22.92
CA ARG A 599 28.66 -16.86 -21.89
C ARG A 599 29.95 -16.57 -21.12
N SER A 600 30.39 -15.32 -21.08
CA SER A 600 31.56 -14.91 -20.30
C SER A 600 31.43 -13.50 -19.75
N PHE A 601 32.08 -13.24 -18.62
CA PHE A 601 32.13 -11.92 -18.03
C PHE A 601 33.32 -11.79 -17.09
N ASP A 602 33.54 -10.56 -16.65
CA ASP A 602 34.53 -10.15 -15.67
C ASP A 602 33.91 -10.07 -14.27
N PRO A 603 34.21 -11.02 -13.36
CA PRO A 603 33.61 -11.08 -12.04
C PRO A 603 34.21 -10.05 -11.07
N ASP A 604 33.50 -8.93 -10.89
CA ASP A 604 33.83 -7.82 -9.97
C ASP A 604 32.97 -7.87 -8.68
N ASN A 605 32.69 -9.07 -8.18
CA ASN A 605 31.54 -9.38 -7.34
C ASN A 605 31.31 -8.48 -6.13
N THR A 606 32.36 -7.94 -5.50
CA THR A 606 32.22 -7.17 -4.25
C THR A 606 32.76 -5.75 -4.38
N VAL A 607 33.13 -5.31 -5.59
CA VAL A 607 33.72 -3.98 -5.79
C VAL A 607 32.75 -2.86 -5.39
N ASP A 608 31.44 -3.06 -5.61
CA ASP A 608 30.38 -2.13 -5.17
C ASP A 608 30.36 -1.92 -3.64
N MET A 609 30.89 -2.87 -2.86
CA MET A 609 31.02 -2.78 -1.40
C MET A 609 32.47 -2.54 -0.95
N GLY A 610 33.34 -2.04 -1.84
CA GLY A 610 34.74 -1.76 -1.53
C GLY A 610 35.66 -2.99 -1.54
N GLY A 611 35.21 -4.09 -2.15
CA GLY A 611 36.02 -5.27 -2.42
C GLY A 611 37.06 -5.07 -3.53
N ASN A 612 37.64 -6.18 -3.98
CA ASN A 612 38.71 -6.17 -5.00
C ASN A 612 38.17 -6.56 -6.38
N TYR A 613 38.75 -6.00 -7.44
CA TYR A 613 38.52 -6.44 -8.83
C TYR A 613 39.03 -7.88 -9.06
N SER A 614 40.02 -8.32 -8.29
CA SER A 614 40.47 -9.72 -8.34
C SER A 614 39.49 -10.64 -7.63
N THR A 615 39.18 -11.76 -8.25
CA THR A 615 38.46 -12.89 -7.64
C THR A 615 39.31 -14.16 -7.68
N ILE A 616 38.85 -15.23 -7.02
CA ILE A 616 39.44 -16.57 -7.07
C ILE A 616 38.62 -17.41 -8.04
N GLN A 617 39.18 -17.72 -9.20
CA GLN A 617 38.53 -18.56 -10.20
C GLN A 617 38.90 -20.02 -9.97
N LYS A 618 37.94 -20.93 -10.14
CA LYS A 618 38.18 -22.36 -9.97
C LYS A 618 37.30 -23.20 -10.90
N ILE A 619 37.90 -24.23 -11.49
CA ILE A 619 37.14 -25.29 -12.18
C ILE A 619 36.63 -26.25 -11.10
N GLU A 620 35.34 -26.15 -10.77
CA GLU A 620 34.71 -26.97 -9.74
C GLU A 620 34.42 -28.39 -10.25
N SER A 621 34.04 -28.51 -11.52
CA SER A 621 33.76 -29.79 -12.17
C SER A 621 33.99 -29.74 -13.68
N THR A 622 34.23 -30.91 -14.28
CA THR A 622 34.28 -31.08 -15.74
C THR A 622 33.37 -32.23 -16.17
N ILE A 623 32.84 -32.16 -17.41
CA ILE A 623 31.97 -33.22 -17.96
C ILE A 623 32.65 -34.59 -17.87
N VAL A 624 33.95 -34.65 -18.16
CA VAL A 624 34.72 -35.91 -18.17
C VAL A 624 34.88 -36.50 -16.77
N SER A 625 35.11 -35.67 -15.76
CA SER A 625 35.36 -36.14 -14.38
C SER A 625 34.10 -36.37 -13.57
N ASP A 626 33.07 -35.53 -13.76
CA ASP A 626 31.95 -35.42 -12.82
C ASP A 626 30.58 -35.49 -13.50
N GLY A 627 30.51 -35.49 -14.83
CA GLY A 627 29.24 -35.44 -15.58
C GLY A 627 28.60 -34.05 -15.66
N ALA A 628 29.27 -33.01 -15.14
CA ALA A 628 28.84 -31.62 -15.20
C ALA A 628 30.04 -30.69 -15.41
N ALA A 629 29.84 -29.56 -16.10
CA ALA A 629 30.83 -28.50 -16.24
C ALA A 629 30.49 -27.35 -15.28
N ALA A 630 31.43 -26.97 -14.41
CA ALA A 630 31.24 -25.84 -13.52
C ALA A 630 32.51 -25.03 -13.27
N VAL A 631 32.39 -23.72 -13.38
CA VAL A 631 33.42 -22.74 -13.01
C VAL A 631 32.85 -21.72 -12.04
N SER A 632 33.61 -21.40 -11.01
CA SER A 632 33.25 -20.40 -10.02
C SER A 632 34.21 -19.22 -10.04
N ALA A 633 33.73 -18.05 -9.60
CA ALA A 633 34.54 -16.93 -9.16
C ALA A 633 34.10 -16.50 -7.76
N THR A 634 35.03 -16.55 -6.79
CA THR A 634 34.79 -16.21 -5.38
C THR A 634 35.46 -14.89 -5.03
N SER A 635 34.83 -14.01 -4.25
CA SER A 635 35.43 -12.76 -3.77
C SER A 635 36.70 -13.02 -2.94
N ILE A 636 37.51 -12.00 -2.66
CA ILE A 636 38.72 -12.16 -1.82
C ILE A 636 38.36 -12.10 -0.34
N ALA A 637 39.03 -12.91 0.48
CA ALA A 637 38.76 -12.96 1.90
C ALA A 637 39.10 -11.65 2.62
N GLY A 638 38.29 -11.29 3.62
CA GLY A 638 38.42 -10.11 4.46
C GLY A 638 37.90 -8.81 3.84
N ASP A 639 37.20 -8.88 2.71
CA ASP A 639 36.50 -7.73 2.16
C ASP A 639 35.25 -7.34 2.97
N THR A 640 34.72 -6.16 2.71
CA THR A 640 33.54 -5.64 3.42
C THR A 640 32.38 -6.63 3.35
N TYR A 641 32.12 -7.20 2.17
CA TYR A 641 31.03 -8.14 1.96
C TYR A 641 31.15 -9.36 2.87
N GLU A 642 32.32 -10.00 2.96
CA GLU A 642 32.52 -11.14 3.86
C GLU A 642 32.42 -10.72 5.32
N THR A 643 32.95 -9.56 5.70
CA THR A 643 32.84 -9.10 7.09
C THR A 643 31.40 -8.82 7.52
N THR A 644 30.55 -8.38 6.59
CA THR A 644 29.12 -8.10 6.83
C THR A 644 28.27 -9.35 6.76
N SER A 645 28.46 -10.19 5.74
CA SER A 645 27.65 -11.38 5.51
C SER A 645 28.14 -12.64 6.25
N GLY A 646 29.40 -12.63 6.72
CA GLY A 646 30.07 -13.79 7.29
C GLY A 646 30.58 -14.81 6.27
N SER A 647 30.51 -14.53 4.96
CA SER A 647 30.98 -15.44 3.90
C SER A 647 31.34 -14.71 2.60
N GLN A 648 32.32 -15.22 1.87
CA GLN A 648 32.69 -14.67 0.54
C GLN A 648 31.55 -14.87 -0.47
N SER A 649 31.35 -13.87 -1.35
CA SER A 649 30.40 -14.00 -2.46
C SER A 649 30.95 -14.90 -3.56
N LYS A 650 30.06 -15.57 -4.28
CA LYS A 650 30.37 -16.59 -5.28
C LYS A 650 29.42 -16.46 -6.45
N ILE A 651 29.99 -16.50 -7.65
CA ILE A 651 29.23 -16.70 -8.89
C ILE A 651 29.69 -17.98 -9.57
N ILE A 652 28.72 -18.76 -10.05
CA ILE A 652 28.97 -20.08 -10.62
C ILE A 652 28.23 -20.19 -11.95
N TYR A 653 28.93 -20.64 -12.99
CA TYR A 653 28.29 -21.24 -14.17
C TYR A 653 28.25 -22.75 -14.02
N TYR A 654 27.11 -23.36 -14.33
CA TYR A 654 26.89 -24.79 -14.17
C TYR A 654 26.06 -25.36 -15.33
N SER A 655 26.47 -26.50 -15.89
CA SER A 655 25.67 -27.25 -16.87
C SER A 655 25.97 -28.75 -16.83
N THR A 656 24.96 -29.57 -17.08
CA THR A 656 25.08 -31.03 -17.28
C THR A 656 25.13 -31.41 -18.78
N ASP A 657 25.07 -30.43 -19.69
CA ASP A 657 25.15 -30.71 -21.12
C ASP A 657 26.56 -31.23 -21.48
N LYS A 658 26.63 -32.35 -22.19
CA LYS A 658 27.88 -33.02 -22.53
C LYS A 658 28.79 -32.21 -23.46
N LYS A 659 28.25 -31.17 -24.11
CA LYS A 659 28.97 -30.24 -24.99
C LYS A 659 29.46 -29.00 -24.24
N ALA A 660 29.16 -28.88 -22.94
CA ALA A 660 29.61 -27.78 -22.12
C ALA A 660 31.09 -27.93 -21.76
N THR A 661 31.86 -26.85 -21.92
CA THR A 661 33.22 -26.71 -21.39
C THR A 661 33.31 -25.39 -20.65
N VAL A 662 34.00 -25.35 -19.51
CA VAL A 662 34.16 -24.15 -18.69
C VAL A 662 35.62 -23.73 -18.62
N GLY A 663 35.87 -22.44 -18.42
CA GLY A 663 37.22 -21.93 -18.30
C GLY A 663 37.27 -20.56 -17.61
N TYR A 664 38.50 -20.14 -17.31
CA TYR A 664 38.81 -18.81 -16.82
C TYR A 664 40.07 -18.28 -17.50
N GLY A 665 40.30 -16.97 -17.42
CA GLY A 665 41.49 -16.32 -17.95
C GLY A 665 41.20 -14.98 -18.62
N SER A 666 42.27 -14.26 -18.97
CA SER A 666 42.11 -12.91 -19.54
C SER A 666 41.38 -12.86 -20.88
N VAL A 667 41.40 -13.97 -21.61
CA VAL A 667 40.67 -14.12 -22.86
C VAL A 667 39.15 -14.03 -22.67
N PHE A 668 38.61 -14.45 -21.52
CA PHE A 668 37.17 -14.46 -21.24
C PHE A 668 36.59 -13.07 -20.92
N PHE A 669 37.44 -12.10 -20.59
CA PHE A 669 37.06 -10.68 -20.52
C PHE A 669 37.57 -9.86 -21.72
N SER A 670 38.38 -10.46 -22.61
CA SER A 670 38.86 -9.78 -23.83
C SER A 670 37.70 -9.58 -24.82
N GLY A 671 37.27 -8.33 -25.03
CA GLY A 671 36.08 -7.99 -25.83
C GLY A 671 36.13 -8.27 -27.34
N ASN A 672 36.90 -9.24 -27.83
CA ASN A 672 37.12 -9.51 -29.26
C ASN A 672 36.43 -10.81 -29.71
N SER A 673 35.61 -10.76 -30.77
CA SER A 673 34.95 -11.94 -31.36
C SER A 673 35.92 -13.00 -31.90
N ASN A 674 37.13 -12.61 -32.29
CA ASN A 674 38.20 -13.54 -32.68
C ASN A 674 38.77 -14.32 -31.49
N ALA A 675 38.34 -14.03 -30.26
CA ALA A 675 38.77 -14.75 -29.07
C ALA A 675 38.10 -16.12 -28.92
N ILE A 676 37.05 -16.48 -29.68
CA ILE A 676 36.34 -17.77 -29.54
C ILE A 676 37.32 -18.96 -29.58
N SER A 677 38.18 -19.06 -30.60
CA SER A 677 39.15 -20.17 -30.69
C SER A 677 40.13 -20.19 -29.52
N THR A 678 40.55 -19.01 -29.04
CA THR A 678 41.46 -18.88 -27.90
C THR A 678 40.75 -19.27 -26.60
N MET A 679 39.50 -18.86 -26.39
CA MET A 679 38.67 -19.24 -25.23
C MET A 679 38.50 -20.76 -25.18
N ILE A 680 38.18 -21.40 -26.32
CA ILE A 680 38.07 -22.87 -26.41
C ILE A 680 39.41 -23.53 -26.06
N THR A 681 40.51 -23.04 -26.62
CA THR A 681 41.85 -23.59 -26.37
C THR A 681 42.24 -23.46 -24.89
N THR A 682 41.98 -22.30 -24.28
CA THR A 682 42.21 -22.06 -22.86
C THR A 682 41.35 -22.97 -21.98
N ALA A 683 40.05 -23.06 -22.25
CA ALA A 683 39.14 -23.93 -21.49
C ALA A 683 39.56 -25.40 -21.54
N ASN A 684 39.91 -25.91 -22.72
CA ASN A 684 40.36 -27.30 -22.91
C ASN A 684 41.71 -27.61 -22.24
N SER A 685 42.47 -26.60 -21.85
CA SER A 685 43.74 -26.78 -21.13
C SER A 685 43.57 -26.91 -19.61
N LEU A 686 42.37 -26.62 -19.08
CA LEU A 686 42.07 -26.62 -17.65
C LEU A 686 41.41 -27.94 -17.22
N SER A 687 41.68 -28.34 -15.99
CA SER A 687 41.16 -29.55 -15.33
C SER A 687 40.45 -29.22 -14.02
N LYS A 688 39.68 -30.17 -13.50
CA LYS A 688 39.03 -30.05 -12.19
C LYS A 688 40.04 -29.65 -11.11
N ASN A 689 39.67 -28.70 -10.27
CA ASN A 689 40.46 -28.07 -9.20
C ASN A 689 41.57 -27.12 -9.66
N ASP A 690 41.74 -26.90 -10.97
CA ASP A 690 42.59 -25.80 -11.43
C ASP A 690 42.02 -24.48 -10.91
N THR A 691 42.90 -23.62 -10.41
CA THR A 691 42.55 -22.35 -9.81
C THR A 691 43.50 -21.23 -10.23
N ALA A 692 42.96 -20.02 -10.31
CA ALA A 692 43.72 -18.80 -10.47
C ALA A 692 43.15 -17.70 -9.56
N THR A 693 43.94 -16.66 -9.33
CA THR A 693 43.49 -15.48 -8.61
C THR A 693 43.97 -14.26 -9.37
N GLY A 694 43.04 -13.36 -9.66
CA GLY A 694 43.33 -12.15 -10.40
C GLY A 694 42.06 -11.52 -10.95
N ASP A 695 42.26 -10.37 -11.57
CA ASP A 695 41.29 -9.65 -12.39
C ASP A 695 41.20 -10.36 -13.77
N ILE A 696 40.46 -11.46 -13.78
CA ILE A 696 40.28 -12.33 -14.94
C ILE A 696 38.85 -12.86 -15.02
N GLY A 697 38.37 -13.06 -16.25
CA GLY A 697 37.02 -13.51 -16.53
C GLY A 697 36.85 -15.01 -16.38
N ILE A 698 35.60 -15.42 -16.22
CA ILE A 698 35.14 -16.80 -16.30
C ILE A 698 34.19 -16.97 -17.49
N GLY A 699 34.04 -18.19 -17.99
CA GLY A 699 33.07 -18.47 -19.04
C GLY A 699 32.68 -19.94 -19.17
N ILE A 700 31.53 -20.14 -19.81
CA ILE A 700 30.99 -21.43 -20.21
C ILE A 700 30.74 -21.44 -21.72
N ILE A 701 31.16 -22.51 -22.37
CA ILE A 701 31.23 -22.68 -23.82
C ILE A 701 30.38 -23.89 -24.21
N PHE A 702 29.55 -23.73 -25.24
CA PHE A 702 28.77 -24.80 -25.86
C PHE A 702 29.13 -24.91 -27.32
N GLN A 703 29.65 -26.06 -27.72
CA GLN A 703 30.10 -26.31 -29.09
C GLN A 703 29.51 -27.62 -29.64
N PRO A 704 28.33 -27.57 -30.29
CA PRO A 704 27.83 -28.69 -31.08
C PRO A 704 28.75 -28.99 -32.27
N ASP A 705 28.75 -30.25 -32.73
CA ASP A 705 29.57 -30.68 -33.89
C ASP A 705 29.21 -29.93 -35.18
N SER A 706 27.91 -29.89 -35.51
CA SER A 706 27.37 -29.17 -36.66
C SER A 706 25.87 -28.95 -36.54
N LEU A 707 25.33 -28.00 -37.32
CA LEU A 707 23.90 -27.78 -37.52
C LEU A 707 23.59 -27.85 -39.01
N VAL A 708 22.91 -28.92 -39.44
CA VAL A 708 22.40 -29.01 -40.81
C VAL A 708 21.30 -27.96 -41.05
N ALA A 709 21.03 -27.63 -42.31
CA ALA A 709 20.01 -26.64 -42.66
C ALA A 709 18.67 -26.93 -41.96
N SER A 710 18.07 -25.89 -41.37
CA SER A 710 16.80 -25.95 -40.62
C SER A 710 16.81 -26.81 -39.35
N SER A 711 17.97 -27.32 -38.91
CA SER A 711 18.09 -28.02 -37.62
C SER A 711 18.37 -27.04 -36.48
N SER A 712 17.97 -27.46 -35.27
CA SER A 712 18.25 -26.75 -34.04
C SER A 712 18.93 -27.66 -33.00
N THR A 713 19.66 -27.06 -32.08
CA THR A 713 20.16 -27.69 -30.86
C THR A 713 19.92 -26.76 -29.69
N THR A 714 19.53 -27.33 -28.56
CA THR A 714 19.27 -26.59 -27.33
C THR A 714 20.18 -27.10 -26.23
N PHE A 715 20.68 -26.20 -25.40
CA PHE A 715 21.45 -26.49 -24.19
C PHE A 715 21.05 -25.51 -23.09
N ASN A 716 21.24 -25.91 -21.84
CA ASN A 716 20.87 -25.13 -20.67
C ASN A 716 22.10 -24.91 -19.79
N TYR A 717 22.17 -23.73 -19.16
CA TYR A 717 23.11 -23.49 -18.07
C TYR A 717 22.49 -22.63 -16.99
N LEU A 718 22.90 -22.90 -15.76
CA LEU A 718 22.52 -22.15 -14.58
C LEU A 718 23.62 -21.14 -14.25
N THR A 719 23.21 -19.96 -13.81
CA THR A 719 24.09 -18.96 -13.19
C THR A 719 23.63 -18.74 -11.77
N SER A 720 24.47 -19.04 -10.78
CA SER A 720 24.16 -18.85 -9.36
C SER A 720 24.89 -17.65 -8.78
N LEU A 721 24.18 -16.85 -7.97
CA LEU A 721 24.68 -15.72 -7.19
C LEU A 721 24.50 -16.07 -5.72
N ASP A 722 25.58 -16.40 -5.01
CA ASP A 722 25.47 -17.08 -3.71
C ASP A 722 26.61 -16.74 -2.75
N ASN A 723 26.43 -17.00 -1.47
CA ASN A 723 27.49 -16.92 -0.46
C ASN A 723 27.57 -18.18 0.42
N ARG A 724 26.70 -19.17 0.22
CA ARG A 724 26.71 -20.47 0.91
C ARG A 724 27.96 -21.28 0.60
N ASP A 725 28.07 -22.43 1.26
CA ASP A 725 29.12 -23.41 0.99
C ASP A 725 29.01 -23.98 -0.44
N MET A 726 30.16 -24.13 -1.11
CA MET A 726 30.22 -24.57 -2.51
C MET A 726 29.60 -25.96 -2.72
N SER A 727 29.73 -26.88 -1.76
CA SER A 727 29.16 -28.22 -1.90
C SER A 727 27.63 -28.19 -1.88
N THR A 728 27.04 -27.32 -1.06
CA THR A 728 25.60 -27.07 -1.03
C THR A 728 25.12 -26.50 -2.36
N ILE A 729 25.81 -25.48 -2.87
CA ILE A 729 25.46 -24.84 -4.15
C ILE A 729 25.51 -25.85 -5.29
N LEU A 730 26.61 -26.57 -5.45
CA LEU A 730 26.76 -27.53 -6.55
C LEU A 730 25.77 -28.71 -6.47
N SER A 731 25.42 -29.14 -5.26
CA SER A 731 24.40 -30.19 -5.07
C SER A 731 23.03 -29.72 -5.54
N GLU A 732 22.62 -28.50 -5.19
CA GLU A 732 21.35 -27.90 -5.60
C GLU A 732 21.31 -27.70 -7.13
N LEU A 733 22.36 -27.10 -7.71
CA LEU A 733 22.43 -26.89 -9.16
C LEU A 733 22.39 -28.20 -9.96
N ASN A 734 23.00 -29.28 -9.43
CA ASN A 734 22.93 -30.60 -10.06
C ASN A 734 21.52 -31.19 -10.05
N GLU A 735 20.78 -31.05 -8.94
CA GLU A 735 19.39 -31.53 -8.83
C GLU A 735 18.49 -30.83 -9.85
N VAL A 736 18.57 -29.49 -9.92
CA VAL A 736 17.80 -28.67 -10.85
C VAL A 736 18.14 -28.99 -12.31
N ALA A 737 19.43 -29.12 -12.63
CA ALA A 737 19.88 -29.41 -14.00
C ALA A 737 19.45 -30.81 -14.48
N ILE A 738 19.31 -31.79 -13.57
CA ILE A 738 18.79 -33.11 -13.90
C ILE A 738 17.29 -33.05 -14.20
N ASP A 739 16.51 -32.34 -13.39
CA ASP A 739 15.07 -32.19 -13.60
C ASP A 739 14.76 -31.54 -14.96
N SER A 740 15.56 -30.53 -15.31
CA SER A 740 15.55 -29.80 -16.59
C SER A 740 15.89 -30.66 -17.83
N SER A 741 16.43 -31.87 -17.66
CA SER A 741 16.84 -32.76 -18.77
C SER A 741 15.70 -33.63 -19.31
N THR A 742 14.53 -33.62 -18.66
CA THR A 742 13.30 -34.17 -19.20
C THR A 742 12.68 -33.17 -20.19
N PRO A 743 12.20 -33.59 -21.38
CA PRO A 743 11.53 -32.66 -22.30
C PRO A 743 10.23 -32.17 -21.67
N GLN A 744 10.31 -31.05 -20.98
CA GLN A 744 9.15 -30.32 -20.50
C GLN A 744 8.60 -29.57 -21.72
N THR A 745 7.45 -30.00 -22.22
CA THR A 745 6.59 -29.13 -23.03
C THR A 745 6.05 -28.07 -22.08
N SER A 746 6.83 -27.01 -21.84
CA SER A 746 6.27 -25.79 -21.29
C SER A 746 5.32 -25.24 -22.34
N THR A 747 4.03 -25.45 -22.10
CA THR A 747 3.09 -24.42 -22.51
C THR A 747 3.37 -23.32 -21.50
N PRO A 748 3.69 -22.07 -21.89
CA PRO A 748 3.56 -20.98 -20.94
C PRO A 748 2.11 -20.99 -20.42
N GLN A 749 1.83 -20.27 -19.33
CA GLN A 749 0.53 -19.62 -19.24
C GLN A 749 0.49 -18.62 -20.39
N GLN A 750 0.21 -19.14 -21.58
CA GLN A 750 -0.21 -18.36 -22.70
C GLN A 750 -1.43 -17.63 -22.18
N ILE A 751 -1.38 -16.32 -22.29
CA ILE A 751 -2.51 -15.56 -22.81
C ILE A 751 -3.14 -16.44 -23.89
N THR A 752 -4.18 -17.18 -23.52
CA THR A 752 -4.80 -18.14 -24.42
C THR A 752 -5.32 -17.33 -25.61
N ASN A 753 -4.76 -17.60 -26.80
CA ASN A 753 -5.55 -18.10 -27.92
C ASN A 753 -4.67 -18.36 -29.15
N ASN A 754 -4.71 -19.62 -29.56
CA ASN A 754 -4.68 -20.12 -30.93
C ASN A 754 -4.59 -19.06 -32.04
N ASN A 755 -3.52 -19.18 -32.83
CA ASN A 755 -3.43 -18.84 -34.25
C ASN A 755 -3.35 -17.37 -34.67
N ASP A 756 -2.89 -16.43 -33.85
CA ASP A 756 -2.37 -15.18 -34.40
C ASP A 756 -1.32 -14.51 -33.52
N ASN A 757 -0.35 -13.87 -34.15
CA ASN A 757 0.86 -13.27 -33.57
C ASN A 757 0.57 -12.01 -32.70
N SER A 758 -0.35 -12.08 -31.73
CA SER A 758 -0.85 -10.90 -31.02
C SER A 758 0.06 -10.37 -29.90
N ILE A 759 1.14 -11.07 -29.52
CA ILE A 759 2.21 -10.49 -28.68
C ILE A 759 3.18 -9.64 -29.52
N GLN A 760 3.24 -9.84 -30.85
CA GLN A 760 4.07 -9.02 -31.76
C GLN A 760 3.63 -7.55 -31.88
N LYS A 761 2.52 -7.15 -31.23
CA LYS A 761 1.91 -5.83 -31.39
C LYS A 761 2.17 -4.86 -30.22
N VAL A 762 3.03 -5.22 -29.27
CA VAL A 762 3.46 -4.31 -28.18
C VAL A 762 4.49 -3.27 -28.68
N ILE A 763 5.09 -3.46 -29.86
CA ILE A 763 6.26 -2.68 -30.31
C ILE A 763 6.01 -1.85 -31.59
N THR A 764 4.99 -2.16 -32.40
CA THR A 764 4.90 -1.63 -33.78
C THR A 764 4.36 -0.19 -33.93
N THR A 765 3.80 0.46 -32.91
CA THR A 765 3.21 1.81 -33.08
C THR A 765 4.14 2.96 -32.64
N ILE A 766 5.29 2.66 -32.02
CA ILE A 766 6.15 3.68 -31.38
C ILE A 766 7.04 4.46 -32.37
N ILE A 767 7.34 3.95 -33.57
CA ILE A 767 8.47 4.50 -34.37
C ILE A 767 8.06 5.52 -35.46
N ASN A 768 6.78 5.67 -35.82
CA ASN A 768 6.42 6.61 -36.88
C ASN A 768 6.31 8.09 -36.45
N SER A 769 6.51 8.45 -35.18
CA SER A 769 6.17 9.82 -34.72
C SER A 769 7.27 10.66 -34.04
N GLN A 770 8.46 10.16 -33.69
CA GLN A 770 9.40 10.99 -32.91
C GLN A 770 10.84 11.03 -33.44
N GLN A 771 11.08 11.90 -34.43
CA GLN A 771 12.34 12.63 -34.55
C GLN A 771 12.19 14.02 -33.90
N ILE A 772 12.40 14.18 -32.60
CA ILE A 772 12.71 15.51 -32.02
C ILE A 772 13.73 15.34 -30.89
N LYS A 773 14.85 16.07 -31.00
CA LYS A 773 15.93 16.19 -30.00
C LYS A 773 15.38 16.72 -28.67
N VAL A 774 15.83 16.14 -27.56
CA VAL A 774 15.54 16.60 -26.19
C VAL A 774 16.85 16.95 -25.48
N ASP A 775 16.95 18.19 -25.00
CA ASP A 775 17.94 18.66 -24.03
C ASP A 775 17.53 18.22 -22.61
N THR A 776 18.50 17.80 -21.80
CA THR A 776 18.34 17.26 -20.44
C THR A 776 18.21 18.34 -19.36
N PRO A 777 17.31 18.16 -18.37
CA PRO A 777 17.52 18.71 -17.04
C PRO A 777 17.49 17.66 -15.91
N LYS A 778 18.21 17.98 -14.82
CA LYS A 778 18.44 17.19 -13.60
C LYS A 778 17.16 16.92 -12.79
N ILE A 779 17.05 15.70 -12.26
CA ILE A 779 15.98 15.24 -11.33
C ILE A 779 16.45 15.39 -9.88
N ILE A 780 15.57 15.91 -9.01
CA ILE A 780 15.67 15.92 -7.54
C ILE A 780 14.74 14.82 -7.02
N GLN A 781 15.23 13.96 -6.12
CA GLN A 781 14.44 12.87 -5.52
C GLN A 781 13.74 13.30 -4.22
N PRO A 782 12.48 12.87 -3.97
CA PRO A 782 11.88 12.89 -2.64
C PRO A 782 12.07 11.55 -1.91
N VAL A 783 12.28 11.63 -0.59
CA VAL A 783 12.36 10.51 0.36
C VAL A 783 10.98 10.34 1.00
N PHE A 784 10.41 9.14 0.98
CA PHE A 784 9.20 8.79 1.74
C PHE A 784 9.50 7.65 2.71
N THR A 785 9.12 7.83 3.98
CA THR A 785 9.05 6.81 5.03
C THR A 785 7.60 6.31 5.17
N PRO A 786 7.34 4.99 5.23
CA PRO A 786 6.01 4.46 5.50
C PRO A 786 5.72 4.40 7.00
N THR A 787 4.48 4.74 7.37
CA THR A 787 3.93 4.59 8.73
C THR A 787 2.88 3.47 8.66
N GLN A 788 3.04 2.37 9.40
CA GLN A 788 2.06 1.27 9.50
C GLN A 788 1.43 1.23 10.91
N THR A 789 0.14 0.91 10.96
CA THR A 789 -0.68 0.62 12.15
C THR A 789 -0.58 -0.88 12.53
N PRO A 790 -0.49 -1.26 13.83
CA PRO A 790 -0.27 -2.65 14.23
C PRO A 790 -1.55 -3.45 14.55
N PHE A 791 -1.58 -4.72 14.12
CA PHE A 791 -2.50 -5.77 14.59
C PHE A 791 -1.98 -6.45 15.87
N ILE A 792 -2.89 -6.94 16.73
CA ILE A 792 -2.59 -7.66 17.99
C ILE A 792 -2.58 -9.18 17.73
N SER A 793 -1.51 -9.88 18.13
CA SER A 793 -1.47 -11.36 18.16
C SER A 793 -1.23 -11.88 19.58
N VAL A 794 -2.09 -12.79 20.06
CA VAL A 794 -2.04 -13.41 21.40
C VAL A 794 -1.53 -14.86 21.29
N ILE A 795 -0.49 -15.22 22.05
CA ILE A 795 0.02 -16.60 22.12
C ILE A 795 -0.65 -17.33 23.30
N GLN A 796 -1.37 -18.43 23.00
CA GLN A 796 -1.97 -19.31 24.01
C GLN A 796 -1.07 -20.52 24.28
N ILE A 797 -0.84 -20.85 25.55
CA ILE A 797 0.04 -21.96 25.95
C ILE A 797 -0.70 -22.91 26.91
N PRO A 798 -0.86 -24.20 26.55
CA PRO A 798 -1.48 -25.18 27.42
C PRO A 798 -0.55 -25.64 28.55
N VAL A 799 -1.06 -25.77 29.77
CA VAL A 799 -0.30 -26.26 30.93
C VAL A 799 -0.47 -27.79 31.08
N SER A 800 0.50 -28.59 30.63
CA SER A 800 0.47 -30.06 30.75
C SER A 800 1.46 -30.60 31.81
N THR A 801 0.97 -31.59 32.57
CA THR A 801 1.63 -32.44 33.61
C THR A 801 1.95 -31.80 34.99
N LEU A 802 0.88 -31.50 35.76
CA LEU A 802 0.96 -31.41 37.23
C LEU A 802 0.80 -32.82 37.86
N SER A 803 1.76 -33.73 37.66
CA SER A 803 1.78 -34.96 38.47
C SER A 803 3.19 -35.41 38.85
N THR A 804 3.49 -35.15 40.12
CA THR A 804 4.31 -35.97 41.03
C THR A 804 5.68 -36.43 40.52
N GLY A 805 6.72 -35.66 40.84
CA GLY A 805 8.08 -36.19 40.97
C GLY A 805 9.18 -35.33 40.35
N VAL A 806 9.60 -34.31 41.10
CA VAL A 806 10.97 -33.75 41.09
C VAL A 806 11.59 -33.48 39.70
N VAL A 807 11.11 -32.44 39.01
CA VAL A 807 11.91 -31.33 38.43
C VAL A 807 10.96 -30.13 38.31
N SER A 808 11.22 -29.03 39.03
CA SER A 808 10.40 -27.81 38.91
C SER A 808 10.79 -27.06 37.63
N THR A 809 9.95 -27.11 36.60
CA THR A 809 10.07 -26.19 35.46
C THR A 809 9.50 -24.82 35.88
N PRO A 810 9.99 -23.70 35.32
CA PRO A 810 9.47 -22.36 35.66
C PRO A 810 7.96 -22.25 35.49
N LEU A 811 7.40 -22.91 34.47
CA LEU A 811 5.97 -23.05 34.19
C LEU A 811 5.15 -23.55 35.38
N ALA A 812 5.60 -24.63 36.03
CA ALA A 812 4.84 -25.24 37.12
C ALA A 812 4.77 -24.31 38.35
N ASN A 813 5.84 -23.56 38.63
CA ASN A 813 5.88 -22.58 39.71
C ASN A 813 5.04 -21.33 39.39
N ILE A 814 5.10 -20.82 38.14
CA ILE A 814 4.29 -19.69 37.69
C ILE A 814 2.79 -20.05 37.72
N ALA A 815 2.45 -21.27 37.26
CA ALA A 815 1.10 -21.80 37.30
C ALA A 815 0.54 -21.90 38.73
N LEU A 816 1.36 -22.37 39.68
CA LEU A 816 0.98 -22.48 41.09
C LEU A 816 0.67 -21.09 41.70
N LYS A 817 1.48 -20.08 41.37
CA LYS A 817 1.33 -18.71 41.88
C LYS A 817 0.11 -17.98 41.30
N LEU A 818 -0.23 -18.28 40.03
CA LEU A 818 -1.41 -17.73 39.35
C LEU A 818 -2.72 -18.51 39.64
N GLY A 819 -2.66 -19.58 40.45
CA GLY A 819 -3.83 -20.40 40.77
C GLY A 819 -4.49 -21.05 39.55
N VAL A 820 -3.72 -21.41 38.52
CA VAL A 820 -4.21 -22.14 37.35
C VAL A 820 -4.18 -23.66 37.58
N SER A 821 -5.23 -24.35 37.15
CA SER A 821 -5.37 -25.80 37.27
C SER A 821 -4.84 -26.52 36.02
N GLN A 822 -4.62 -27.83 36.11
CA GLN A 822 -4.21 -28.65 34.96
C GLN A 822 -5.21 -28.50 33.80
N GLY A 823 -4.73 -28.14 32.62
CA GLY A 823 -5.55 -27.89 31.43
C GLY A 823 -6.01 -26.43 31.22
N ASP A 824 -5.72 -25.52 32.16
CA ASP A 824 -5.93 -24.08 31.94
C ASP A 824 -4.85 -23.52 30.98
N ASN A 825 -5.24 -22.52 30.18
CA ASN A 825 -4.30 -21.76 29.34
C ASN A 825 -3.76 -20.53 30.08
N VAL A 826 -2.51 -20.19 29.79
CA VAL A 826 -1.89 -18.93 30.22
C VAL A 826 -1.43 -18.12 29.02
N SER A 827 -1.35 -16.80 29.19
CA SER A 827 -0.90 -15.86 28.15
C SER A 827 0.24 -15.00 28.69
N VAL A 828 1.22 -14.70 27.83
CA VAL A 828 2.31 -13.75 28.13
C VAL A 828 1.91 -12.37 27.60
N VAL A 829 2.00 -11.35 28.44
CA VAL A 829 1.63 -9.97 28.12
C VAL A 829 2.75 -9.00 28.52
N SER A 830 2.85 -7.87 27.83
CA SER A 830 3.83 -6.81 28.12
C SER A 830 3.39 -5.86 29.24
N ALA A 831 2.12 -5.90 29.65
CA ALA A 831 1.61 -5.24 30.85
C ALA A 831 0.35 -5.96 31.36
N PRO A 832 0.19 -6.19 32.68
CA PRO A 832 -1.00 -6.82 33.22
C PRO A 832 -2.17 -5.83 33.34
N GLU A 833 -3.39 -6.28 33.09
CA GLU A 833 -4.60 -5.47 33.33
C GLU A 833 -4.75 -5.14 34.83
N THR A 834 -5.16 -3.90 35.14
CA THR A 834 -5.35 -3.43 36.51
C THR A 834 -6.34 -4.33 37.28
N GLY A 835 -5.88 -4.98 38.35
CA GLY A 835 -6.71 -5.83 39.21
C GLY A 835 -6.71 -7.32 38.86
N LYS A 836 -5.96 -7.77 37.84
CA LYS A 836 -5.75 -9.21 37.56
C LYS A 836 -4.46 -9.74 38.17
N GLN A 837 -4.47 -11.01 38.60
CA GLN A 837 -3.25 -11.69 39.06
C GLN A 837 -2.31 -11.93 37.87
N ALA A 838 -1.07 -11.50 38.03
CA ALA A 838 -0.01 -11.62 37.04
C ALA A 838 1.32 -11.94 37.74
N GLU A 839 2.16 -12.74 37.10
CA GLU A 839 3.50 -13.07 37.59
C GLU A 839 4.53 -12.56 36.60
N LYS A 840 5.49 -11.78 37.09
CA LYS A 840 6.60 -11.27 36.27
C LYS A 840 7.52 -12.42 35.88
N ILE A 841 7.93 -12.46 34.61
CA ILE A 841 8.80 -13.52 34.07
C ILE A 841 9.94 -12.92 33.24
N THR A 842 11.01 -13.69 33.10
CA THR A 842 12.20 -13.36 32.32
C THR A 842 12.14 -13.94 30.91
N LEU A 843 12.91 -13.35 29.97
CA LEU A 843 13.06 -13.87 28.61
C LEU A 843 13.56 -15.32 28.56
N ALA A 844 14.42 -15.71 29.51
CA ALA A 844 14.91 -17.09 29.63
C ALA A 844 13.78 -18.07 29.99
N GLU A 845 12.84 -17.65 30.84
CA GLU A 845 11.66 -18.45 31.20
C GLU A 845 10.67 -18.54 30.02
N ILE A 846 10.50 -17.48 29.22
CA ILE A 846 9.69 -17.48 27.98
C ILE A 846 10.24 -18.50 26.97
N ALA A 847 11.56 -18.56 26.79
CA ALA A 847 12.18 -19.52 25.89
C ALA A 847 11.96 -20.97 26.35
N GLN A 848 12.12 -21.24 27.65
CA GLN A 848 11.86 -22.56 28.24
C GLN A 848 10.38 -22.99 28.10
N ILE A 849 9.46 -22.02 28.18
CA ILE A 849 8.03 -22.25 27.99
C ILE A 849 7.73 -22.78 26.57
N LYS A 850 8.30 -22.17 25.53
CA LYS A 850 8.08 -22.56 24.13
C LYS A 850 8.64 -23.94 23.80
N THR A 851 9.82 -24.27 24.32
CA THR A 851 10.46 -25.57 24.03
C THR A 851 9.75 -26.78 24.64
N ASN A 852 8.92 -26.58 25.68
CA ASN A 852 8.20 -27.66 26.33
C ASN A 852 6.77 -27.85 25.78
N GLY A 853 6.15 -26.83 25.20
CA GLY A 853 4.81 -26.93 24.59
C GLY A 853 4.74 -27.78 23.31
N ASN A 854 5.86 -27.95 22.60
CA ASN A 854 5.90 -28.64 21.30
C ASN A 854 6.29 -30.14 21.39
N LYS A 855 6.42 -30.74 22.58
CA LYS A 855 6.98 -32.10 22.75
C LYS A 855 5.98 -33.27 22.71
N GLU A 856 4.68 -33.04 22.52
CA GLU A 856 3.67 -34.12 22.57
C GLU A 856 3.21 -34.71 21.22
N ASN A 857 3.86 -34.42 20.08
CA ASN A 857 3.59 -35.16 18.84
C ASN A 857 4.87 -35.50 18.07
N THR A 858 5.44 -36.68 18.32
CA THR A 858 6.59 -37.22 17.59
C THR A 858 6.16 -38.06 16.38
N GLN A 859 6.24 -37.47 15.19
CA GLN A 859 6.74 -38.15 13.98
C GLN A 859 7.56 -37.16 13.13
N SER A 860 8.68 -37.64 12.62
CA SER A 860 9.81 -36.94 12.01
C SER A 860 9.45 -35.88 10.96
N SER A 861 9.86 -34.64 11.19
CA SER A 861 10.19 -33.61 10.19
C SER A 861 10.89 -32.44 10.90
N ASN A 862 11.80 -31.75 10.20
CA ASN A 862 12.54 -30.59 10.71
C ASN A 862 11.55 -29.49 11.14
N ILE A 863 11.45 -29.21 12.44
CA ILE A 863 10.62 -28.12 12.96
C ILE A 863 11.52 -26.90 13.16
N GLU A 864 11.37 -25.95 12.25
CA GLU A 864 11.87 -24.58 12.38
C GLU A 864 11.32 -23.95 13.66
N VAL A 865 12.18 -23.38 14.49
CA VAL A 865 11.74 -22.57 15.63
C VAL A 865 11.19 -21.27 15.05
N GLN A 866 9.87 -21.18 14.85
CA GLN A 866 9.25 -19.92 14.42
C GLN A 866 9.58 -18.80 15.40
N GLU A 867 10.20 -17.76 14.86
CA GLU A 867 10.52 -16.52 15.53
C GLU A 867 9.25 -15.87 16.07
N THR A 868 9.33 -15.32 17.27
CA THR A 868 8.17 -14.74 17.94
C THR A 868 8.37 -13.26 18.14
N ARG A 869 7.58 -12.46 17.43
CA ARG A 869 7.50 -11.02 17.59
C ARG A 869 6.63 -10.69 18.81
N VAL A 870 7.10 -9.81 19.70
CA VAL A 870 6.31 -9.32 20.85
C VAL A 870 6.11 -7.82 20.71
N ALA A 871 4.87 -7.36 20.82
CA ALA A 871 4.54 -5.95 20.70
C ALA A 871 4.99 -5.15 21.94
N LEU A 872 5.78 -4.10 21.70
CA LEU A 872 5.98 -2.98 22.62
C LEU A 872 4.97 -1.91 22.22
N GLY A 873 4.07 -1.52 23.13
CA GLY A 873 2.98 -0.58 22.81
C GLY A 873 3.47 0.67 22.06
N GLY A 874 2.66 1.19 21.14
CA GLY A 874 2.99 2.37 20.32
C GLY A 874 3.59 2.07 18.94
N GLY A 875 3.25 0.95 18.31
CA GLY A 875 3.60 0.69 16.90
C GLY A 875 5.04 0.23 16.65
N SER A 876 5.76 -0.26 17.66
CA SER A 876 7.10 -0.84 17.49
C SER A 876 7.05 -2.38 17.59
N LEU A 877 7.58 -3.07 16.58
CA LEU A 877 7.92 -4.49 16.63
C LEU A 877 9.42 -4.61 16.92
N VAL A 878 9.81 -5.50 17.84
CA VAL A 878 11.23 -5.84 18.04
C VAL A 878 11.42 -7.35 17.87
N GLU A 879 12.43 -7.69 17.09
CA GLU A 879 12.87 -9.05 16.81
C GLU A 879 13.79 -9.56 17.93
N LEU A 880 13.61 -10.81 18.33
CA LEU A 880 14.44 -11.45 19.36
C LEU A 880 15.56 -12.24 18.68
N VAL A 881 16.79 -11.72 18.68
CA VAL A 881 17.97 -12.41 18.15
C VAL A 881 18.90 -12.79 19.31
N ASN A 882 19.23 -14.08 19.46
CA ASN A 882 20.24 -14.60 20.40
C ASN A 882 20.14 -14.14 21.88
N GLY A 883 18.94 -14.16 22.46
CA GLY A 883 18.78 -14.13 23.93
C GLY A 883 18.83 -12.75 24.60
N GLY A 884 18.72 -11.65 23.85
CA GLY A 884 18.55 -10.30 24.39
C GLY A 884 17.85 -9.35 23.42
N VAL A 885 17.31 -8.25 23.95
CA VAL A 885 16.74 -7.12 23.20
C VAL A 885 17.68 -5.92 23.35
N SER A 886 18.07 -5.25 22.26
CA SER A 886 18.80 -3.99 22.35
C SER A 886 17.82 -2.83 22.57
N LEU A 887 17.73 -2.36 23.81
CA LEU A 887 16.89 -1.22 24.19
C LEU A 887 17.74 0.06 24.26
N PRO A 888 17.17 1.25 23.99
CA PRO A 888 17.83 2.53 24.29
C PRO A 888 18.26 2.60 25.76
N GLU A 889 19.37 3.30 26.04
CA GLU A 889 19.90 3.43 27.40
C GLU A 889 18.83 4.01 28.34
N GLY A 890 18.39 3.23 29.34
CA GLY A 890 17.38 3.62 30.33
C GLY A 890 15.97 2.99 30.20
N VAL A 891 15.74 2.05 29.27
CA VAL A 891 14.47 1.32 29.16
C VAL A 891 14.62 -0.11 29.69
N ASP A 892 13.93 -0.45 30.79
CA ASP A 892 13.77 -1.82 31.28
C ASP A 892 12.44 -2.41 30.77
N GLN A 893 12.44 -3.57 30.11
CA GLN A 893 11.21 -4.26 29.69
C GLN A 893 10.82 -5.35 30.68
N GLU A 894 9.55 -5.37 31.08
CA GLU A 894 8.97 -6.38 31.98
C GLU A 894 7.95 -7.24 31.22
N PHE A 895 7.99 -8.56 31.42
CA PHE A 895 6.99 -9.49 30.88
C PHE A 895 6.20 -10.12 32.01
N TYR A 896 4.93 -10.39 31.76
CA TYR A 896 4.00 -10.94 32.74
C TYR A 896 3.26 -12.15 32.17
N VAL A 897 3.06 -13.17 32.98
CA VAL A 897 2.13 -14.27 32.69
C VAL A 897 0.82 -13.97 33.40
N VAL A 898 -0.28 -14.07 32.67
CA VAL A 898 -1.64 -13.91 33.21
C VAL A 898 -2.45 -15.17 32.95
N LYS A 899 -3.41 -15.46 33.84
CA LYS A 899 -4.40 -16.51 33.62
C LYS A 899 -5.29 -16.11 32.45
N SER A 900 -5.35 -16.92 31.41
CA SER A 900 -6.22 -16.65 30.26
C SER A 900 -7.67 -16.78 30.72
N SER A 901 -8.41 -15.67 30.80
CA SER A 901 -9.86 -15.75 30.91
C SER A 901 -10.38 -16.29 29.59
N LEU A 902 -11.02 -17.46 29.59
CA LEU A 902 -11.92 -17.90 28.53
C LEU A 902 -12.97 -16.79 28.33
N ARG A 903 -12.72 -15.84 27.44
CA ARG A 903 -13.81 -15.10 26.81
C ARG A 903 -14.44 -16.08 25.85
N GLY A 904 -15.53 -16.67 26.32
CA GLY A 904 -16.31 -17.63 25.56
C GLY A 904 -16.71 -17.06 24.20
N ARG A 905 -16.94 -17.98 23.28
CA ARG A 905 -17.79 -17.76 22.11
C ARG A 905 -18.98 -16.88 22.52
N ASN A 906 -19.05 -15.70 21.94
CA ASN A 906 -20.25 -14.94 21.62
C ASN A 906 -19.84 -13.85 20.64
#